data_AF-A0A8J2M858-F1
#
_entry.id   AF-A0A8J2M858-F1
#
_cell.length_a   1.000
_cell.length_b   1.000
_cell.length_c   1.000
_cell.angle_alpha   90.00
_cell.angle_beta   90.00
_cell.angle_gamma   90.00
#
_symmetry.space_group_name_H-M   'P 1'
#
loop_
_entity.id
_entity.type
_entity.pdbx_description
1 polymer ?
#
loop_
_entity_poly.entity_id
_entity_poly.type
_entity_poly.pdbx_seq_one_letter_code
_entity_poly.pdbx_strand_id
1 'polypeptide(L)'
;MQLQRRHNGWSWPPSFFQLLFWIIIPVLASSTAFLLIPLHILYAPLTVFTAAIWLILQIIVLTCIDPAVSNLRKGQAPAYFDATKHEHVIENLFCNICLINVDPNCKHCRQCNKCISGFDHHCKWLNNCIGSANYRLFLLLVLSVCFISVLISICLIVLAVISFINFRLLPDSDKLPIKLMLWRGLCIGASVPYSIAAVLCAHLLYFHYKLWRRGMTTYYFIRNNKKCKNNQQQQQQQQQENQKQKKNHSVNAGLTPIEKTCSKLSIIKSRSIHDSNITNPYVFFPIQESYEKLIYTMLILKGCVFLLFLIVSAQRSQFDANCPRLCHCNKTTVECHRTKIQGSEIFLNIRPEAYPDLDTIIVTGNSIGDLAGWNIFGVNVTHRHVSLVNLSNNAINAIDSYTFRGLPAVEYFYLHNNAIERIGADPFRWNVRLRVLDISNFFSSSILVTERPRLLANTFADSVNEFNDLQELIVRDNALTEILPDTFCKLNGLIRLHLSDNKMKKFNFKSDCLQNLVVLDLSGNEISTLSIHLWEVLPSLTTVDISSNPLNCNCDILPAIKELSRSPTSSINQGYAICAAPESRKGQNIFQISDFTCKNNHRFIYWILFVLLLFAAMIFCRIYRNRMKLKHLPLVAGYSKLGEENEQFASSPQFV
;
A
#
# COMPACT_ATOMS: atom_id res chain seq x y z
N MET A 1 29.84 24.47 -47.60
CA MET A 1 29.25 25.17 -46.42
C MET A 1 27.85 25.67 -46.79
N GLN A 2 26.96 25.98 -45.84
CA GLN A 2 25.66 26.57 -46.20
C GLN A 2 25.83 28.02 -46.68
N LEU A 3 25.70 28.24 -47.98
CA LEU A 3 25.67 29.57 -48.62
C LEU A 3 24.37 30.35 -48.27
N GLN A 4 23.32 29.64 -47.89
CA GLN A 4 22.01 30.23 -47.55
C GLN A 4 21.82 30.39 -46.04
N ARG A 5 21.03 31.39 -45.68
CA ARG A 5 20.63 31.73 -44.31
C ARG A 5 19.56 30.78 -43.78
N ARG A 6 19.68 30.37 -42.52
CA ARG A 6 18.64 29.64 -41.78
C ARG A 6 17.58 30.62 -41.27
N HIS A 7 16.42 30.68 -41.93
CA HIS A 7 15.32 31.54 -41.50
C HIS A 7 14.79 31.14 -40.12
N ASN A 8 14.52 29.86 -39.89
CA ASN A 8 14.07 29.36 -38.59
C ASN A 8 14.50 27.89 -38.40
N GLY A 9 14.00 27.22 -37.37
CA GLY A 9 14.38 25.83 -37.07
C GLY A 9 13.91 24.79 -38.11
N TRP A 10 13.01 25.16 -39.02
CA TRP A 10 12.49 24.27 -40.06
C TRP A 10 13.30 24.27 -41.36
N SER A 11 14.25 25.19 -41.54
CA SER A 11 15.07 25.23 -42.76
C SER A 11 15.91 23.94 -42.90
N TRP A 12 16.06 23.39 -44.11
CA TRP A 12 16.89 22.21 -44.32
C TRP A 12 18.39 22.54 -44.10
N PRO A 13 19.18 21.68 -43.41
CA PRO A 13 18.76 20.48 -42.69
C PRO A 13 18.26 20.76 -41.25
N PRO A 14 17.26 20.02 -40.73
CA PRO A 14 17.11 19.68 -39.31
C PRO A 14 18.42 19.21 -38.67
N SER A 15 18.51 19.35 -37.35
CA SER A 15 19.56 18.70 -36.57
C SER A 15 19.15 17.27 -36.19
N PHE A 16 20.13 16.38 -35.97
CA PHE A 16 19.87 15.05 -35.42
C PHE A 16 19.03 15.08 -34.13
N PHE A 17 19.30 16.04 -33.24
CA PHE A 17 18.56 16.21 -31.99
C PHE A 17 17.11 16.66 -32.20
N GLN A 18 16.83 17.40 -33.27
CA GLN A 18 15.48 17.83 -33.63
C GLN A 18 14.64 16.66 -34.13
N LEU A 19 15.19 15.84 -35.03
CA LEU A 19 14.57 14.60 -35.51
C LEU A 19 14.32 13.62 -34.35
N LEU A 20 15.30 13.48 -33.45
CA LEU A 20 15.20 12.63 -32.26
C LEU A 20 14.03 13.05 -31.34
N PHE A 21 13.82 14.36 -31.14
CA PHE A 21 12.67 14.87 -30.38
C PHE A 21 11.32 14.55 -31.03
N TRP A 22 11.22 14.58 -32.36
CA TRP A 22 9.98 14.24 -33.07
C TRP A 22 9.58 12.77 -32.90
N ILE A 23 10.54 11.87 -32.67
CA ILE A 23 10.29 10.44 -32.42
C ILE A 23 10.06 10.18 -30.92
N ILE A 24 10.89 10.76 -30.04
CA ILE A 24 10.83 10.51 -28.59
C ILE A 24 9.50 10.99 -27.98
N ILE A 25 9.02 12.18 -28.34
CA ILE A 25 7.85 12.78 -27.66
C ILE A 25 6.57 11.93 -27.85
N PRO A 26 6.19 11.50 -29.08
CA PRO A 26 5.04 10.61 -29.27
C PRO A 26 5.20 9.24 -28.59
N VAL A 27 6.39 8.62 -28.65
CA VAL A 27 6.63 7.31 -28.04
C VAL A 27 6.51 7.36 -26.52
N LEU A 28 7.10 8.37 -25.87
CA LEU A 28 6.98 8.58 -24.43
C LEU A 28 5.55 8.96 -24.01
N ALA A 29 4.82 9.75 -24.80
CA ALA A 29 3.43 10.09 -24.52
C ALA A 29 2.53 8.85 -24.58
N SER A 30 2.59 8.05 -25.66
CA SER A 30 1.73 6.88 -25.83
C SER A 30 2.03 5.76 -24.82
N SER A 31 3.32 5.50 -24.54
CA SER A 31 3.70 4.50 -23.53
C SER A 31 3.28 4.92 -22.11
N THR A 32 3.47 6.18 -21.74
CA THR A 32 3.02 6.69 -20.43
C THR A 32 1.50 6.73 -20.30
N ALA A 33 0.79 7.12 -21.37
CA ALA A 33 -0.66 7.09 -21.40
C ALA A 33 -1.20 5.66 -21.13
N PHE A 34 -0.59 4.64 -21.73
CA PHE A 34 -0.90 3.24 -21.47
C PHE A 34 -0.58 2.82 -20.02
N LEU A 35 0.62 3.13 -19.52
CA LEU A 35 1.02 2.74 -18.16
C LEU A 35 0.15 3.36 -17.05
N LEU A 36 -0.42 4.55 -17.30
CA LEU A 36 -1.31 5.24 -16.35
C LEU A 36 -2.81 4.88 -16.50
N ILE A 37 -3.19 3.97 -17.41
CA ILE A 37 -4.59 3.49 -17.53
C ILE A 37 -5.18 3.02 -16.18
N PRO A 38 -4.45 2.26 -15.31
CA PRO A 38 -4.99 1.81 -14.02
C PRO A 38 -5.29 2.93 -13.02
N LEU A 39 -4.78 4.16 -13.22
CA LEU A 39 -5.14 5.31 -12.40
C LEU A 39 -6.53 5.86 -12.78
N HIS A 40 -6.81 5.97 -14.09
CA HIS A 40 -8.16 6.20 -14.63
C HIS A 40 -8.19 5.99 -16.16
N ILE A 41 -8.96 5.00 -16.63
CA ILE A 41 -8.99 4.56 -18.06
C ILE A 41 -9.13 5.70 -19.09
N LEU A 42 -10.03 6.67 -18.87
CA LEU A 42 -10.21 7.82 -19.77
C LEU A 42 -9.30 9.02 -19.44
N TYR A 43 -9.39 9.57 -18.22
CA TYR A 43 -8.77 10.84 -17.89
C TYR A 43 -7.24 10.78 -17.79
N ALA A 44 -6.63 9.69 -17.35
CA ALA A 44 -5.18 9.61 -17.23
C ALA A 44 -4.48 9.69 -18.61
N PRO A 45 -4.85 8.88 -19.63
CA PRO A 45 -4.38 9.07 -21.01
C PRO A 45 -4.62 10.49 -21.54
N LEU A 46 -5.81 11.07 -21.31
CA LEU A 46 -6.15 12.43 -21.78
C LEU A 46 -5.23 13.50 -21.18
N THR A 47 -4.85 13.40 -19.89
CA THR A 47 -3.89 14.32 -19.27
C THR A 47 -2.48 14.19 -19.84
N VAL A 48 -2.03 12.97 -20.19
CA VAL A 48 -0.74 12.76 -20.85
C VAL A 48 -0.72 13.36 -22.26
N PHE A 49 -1.76 13.11 -23.06
CA PHE A 49 -1.83 13.66 -24.43
C PHE A 49 -1.97 15.18 -24.45
N THR A 50 -2.76 15.79 -23.55
CA THR A 50 -2.85 17.25 -23.45
C THR A 50 -1.54 17.90 -23.01
N ALA A 51 -0.80 17.28 -22.08
CA ALA A 51 0.55 17.71 -21.70
C ALA A 51 1.57 17.58 -22.87
N ALA A 52 1.48 16.51 -23.66
CA ALA A 52 2.31 16.33 -24.84
C ALA A 52 2.01 17.37 -25.94
N ILE A 53 0.73 17.63 -26.23
CA ILE A 53 0.30 18.68 -27.17
C ILE A 53 0.80 20.06 -26.72
N TRP A 54 0.72 20.38 -25.43
CA TRP A 54 1.23 21.62 -24.86
C TRP A 54 2.74 21.81 -25.11
N LEU A 55 3.54 20.77 -24.90
CA LEU A 55 4.98 20.80 -25.20
C LEU A 55 5.26 20.93 -26.71
N ILE A 56 4.52 20.19 -27.55
CA ILE A 56 4.64 20.25 -29.02
C ILE A 56 4.33 21.66 -29.53
N LEU A 57 3.28 22.32 -29.03
CA LEU A 57 2.94 23.71 -29.39
C LEU A 57 4.06 24.69 -29.04
N GLN A 58 4.66 24.57 -27.85
CA GLN A 58 5.80 25.42 -27.46
C GLN A 58 7.02 25.18 -28.35
N ILE A 59 7.34 23.92 -28.67
CA ILE A 59 8.42 23.54 -29.58
C ILE A 59 8.18 24.10 -30.98
N ILE A 60 6.98 23.97 -31.54
CA ILE A 60 6.61 24.53 -32.86
C ILE A 60 6.79 26.05 -32.86
N VAL A 61 6.26 26.76 -31.86
CA VAL A 61 6.39 28.23 -31.76
C VAL A 61 7.86 28.66 -31.71
N LEU A 62 8.69 28.00 -30.89
CA LEU A 62 10.14 28.28 -30.80
C LEU A 62 10.91 27.93 -32.08
N THR A 63 10.50 26.87 -32.78
CA THR A 63 11.09 26.44 -34.06
C THR A 63 10.70 27.38 -35.20
N CYS A 64 9.48 27.94 -35.18
CA CYS A 64 8.97 28.87 -36.21
C CYS A 64 9.56 30.28 -36.13
N ILE A 65 9.88 30.80 -34.94
CA ILE A 65 10.38 32.17 -34.76
C ILE A 65 11.73 32.35 -35.51
N ASP A 66 11.87 33.46 -36.23
CA ASP A 66 13.15 33.94 -36.76
C ASP A 66 13.75 34.97 -35.77
N PRO A 67 14.74 34.60 -34.93
CA PRO A 67 15.34 35.49 -33.93
C PRO A 67 16.36 36.50 -34.49
N ALA A 68 16.35 36.76 -35.80
CA ALA A 68 17.29 37.69 -36.43
C ALA A 68 17.02 39.16 -36.07
N VAL A 69 18.07 39.99 -36.20
CA VAL A 69 17.95 41.45 -36.19
C VAL A 69 17.04 41.93 -37.34
N SER A 70 16.17 42.91 -37.06
CA SER A 70 15.07 43.30 -37.94
C SER A 70 15.49 44.09 -39.19
N ASN A 71 16.70 44.65 -39.19
CA ASN A 71 17.29 45.40 -40.31
C ASN A 71 18.00 44.50 -41.34
N LEU A 72 18.03 43.17 -41.13
CA LEU A 72 18.62 42.23 -42.07
C LEU A 72 17.76 42.11 -43.34
N ARG A 73 18.30 42.56 -44.48
CA ARG A 73 17.57 42.62 -45.77
C ARG A 73 17.08 41.25 -46.21
N LYS A 74 15.82 41.15 -46.67
CA LYS A 74 15.26 39.93 -47.26
C LYS A 74 15.95 39.63 -48.59
N GLY A 75 16.28 38.37 -48.84
CA GLY A 75 16.91 37.91 -50.10
C GLY A 75 18.42 38.13 -50.21
N GLN A 76 19.05 38.94 -49.36
CA GLN A 76 20.50 39.15 -49.39
C GLN A 76 21.25 37.90 -48.90
N ALA A 77 22.14 37.36 -49.75
CA ALA A 77 23.04 36.28 -49.39
C ALA A 77 24.12 36.79 -48.42
N PRO A 78 24.49 36.04 -47.36
CA PRO A 78 25.60 36.41 -46.48
C PRO A 78 26.95 36.37 -47.23
N ALA A 79 27.78 37.39 -47.02
CA ALA A 79 29.10 37.49 -47.62
C ALA A 79 30.08 36.45 -47.05
N TYR A 80 31.15 36.16 -47.81
CA TYR A 80 32.27 35.38 -47.30
C TYR A 80 33.07 36.22 -46.28
N PHE A 81 33.49 35.62 -45.16
CA PHE A 81 34.31 36.31 -44.16
C PHE A 81 35.78 36.24 -44.53
N ASP A 82 36.32 37.38 -44.95
CA ASP A 82 37.74 37.53 -45.26
C ASP A 82 38.55 37.90 -44.01
N ALA A 83 39.15 36.89 -43.39
CA ALA A 83 39.97 37.02 -42.19
C ALA A 83 41.33 37.70 -42.42
N THR A 84 41.67 38.11 -43.66
CA THR A 84 42.86 38.96 -43.91
C THR A 84 42.52 40.46 -43.91
N LYS A 85 41.23 40.80 -44.00
CA LYS A 85 40.73 42.20 -44.02
C LYS A 85 40.07 42.62 -42.70
N HIS A 86 39.56 41.64 -41.96
CA HIS A 86 38.81 41.85 -40.73
C HIS A 86 39.33 40.89 -39.65
N GLU A 87 39.69 41.43 -38.48
CA GLU A 87 40.05 40.60 -37.33
C GLU A 87 38.82 39.87 -36.80
N HIS A 88 37.64 40.51 -36.87
CA HIS A 88 36.40 40.02 -36.27
C HIS A 88 35.20 40.08 -37.25
N VAL A 89 34.26 39.16 -37.06
CA VAL A 89 33.02 39.08 -37.86
C VAL A 89 32.10 40.29 -37.63
N ILE A 90 32.21 40.93 -36.46
CA ILE A 90 31.54 42.18 -36.12
C ILE A 90 32.59 43.14 -35.55
N GLU A 91 32.71 44.31 -36.17
CA GLU A 91 33.68 45.37 -35.88
C GLU A 91 32.94 46.71 -35.92
N ASN A 92 33.21 47.63 -34.99
CA ASN A 92 32.57 48.97 -34.94
C ASN A 92 31.03 48.95 -35.10
N LEU A 93 30.37 47.96 -34.46
CA LEU A 93 28.94 47.70 -34.57
C LEU A 93 28.40 47.39 -35.98
N PHE A 94 29.27 46.98 -36.92
CA PHE A 94 28.92 46.49 -38.25
C PHE A 94 29.29 45.01 -38.42
N CYS A 95 28.45 44.21 -39.09
CA CYS A 95 28.72 42.80 -39.36
C CYS A 95 29.24 42.59 -40.78
N ASN A 96 30.50 42.19 -40.91
CA ASN A 96 31.20 41.98 -42.18
C ASN A 96 30.63 40.80 -43.02
N ILE A 97 29.84 39.91 -42.42
CA ILE A 97 29.13 38.81 -43.13
C ILE A 97 27.71 39.23 -43.56
N CYS A 98 26.97 39.93 -42.71
CA CYS A 98 25.57 40.31 -43.01
C CYS A 98 25.44 41.69 -43.68
N LEU A 99 26.53 42.47 -43.73
CA LEU A 99 26.61 43.82 -44.29
C LEU A 99 25.55 44.77 -43.73
N ILE A 100 25.42 44.78 -42.40
CA ILE A 100 24.48 45.61 -41.64
C ILE A 100 25.11 46.11 -40.33
N ASN A 101 24.66 47.27 -39.87
CA ASN A 101 24.85 47.71 -38.48
C ASN A 101 24.08 46.80 -37.52
N VAL A 102 24.58 46.61 -36.29
CA VAL A 102 24.02 45.70 -35.28
C VAL A 102 24.11 46.30 -33.87
N ASP A 103 23.28 45.82 -32.93
CA ASP A 103 23.35 46.23 -31.53
C ASP A 103 24.61 45.69 -30.81
N PRO A 104 25.11 46.34 -29.74
CA PRO A 104 26.30 45.87 -29.01
C PRO A 104 26.19 44.45 -28.44
N ASN A 105 24.95 43.98 -28.20
CA ASN A 105 24.66 42.63 -27.71
C ASN A 105 24.45 41.60 -28.84
N CYS A 106 24.62 41.99 -30.10
CA CYS A 106 24.47 41.13 -31.26
C CYS A 106 25.65 40.16 -31.43
N LYS A 107 25.38 38.95 -31.94
CA LYS A 107 26.41 38.06 -32.50
C LYS A 107 25.93 37.38 -33.77
N HIS A 108 26.86 37.15 -34.70
CA HIS A 108 26.62 36.35 -35.89
C HIS A 108 26.71 34.86 -35.57
N CYS A 109 25.61 34.13 -35.74
CA CYS A 109 25.60 32.68 -35.57
C CYS A 109 26.02 31.99 -36.88
N ARG A 110 27.24 31.45 -36.93
CA ARG A 110 27.76 30.69 -38.10
C ARG A 110 26.87 29.51 -38.51
N GLN A 111 26.17 28.86 -37.56
CA GLN A 111 25.27 27.72 -37.85
C GLN A 111 23.92 28.13 -38.45
N CYS A 112 23.48 29.37 -38.22
CA CYS A 112 22.27 29.93 -38.83
C CYS A 112 22.57 30.89 -39.99
N ASN A 113 23.85 31.23 -40.18
CA ASN A 113 24.38 32.29 -41.03
C ASN A 113 23.57 33.62 -40.93
N LYS A 114 23.36 34.10 -39.70
CA LYS A 114 22.64 35.36 -39.41
C LYS A 114 23.02 36.01 -38.07
N CYS A 115 22.84 37.32 -38.00
CA CYS A 115 22.98 38.14 -36.79
C CYS A 115 21.77 38.04 -35.86
N ILE A 116 22.02 37.94 -34.55
CA ILE A 116 21.04 37.74 -33.48
C ILE A 116 21.30 38.75 -32.35
N SER A 117 20.34 39.62 -32.04
CA SER A 117 20.42 40.53 -30.88
C SER A 117 20.30 39.75 -29.56
N GLY A 118 21.15 40.08 -28.59
CA GLY A 118 21.20 39.41 -27.29
C GLY A 118 21.44 37.91 -27.40
N PHE A 119 22.43 37.51 -28.21
CA PHE A 119 22.71 36.10 -28.49
C PHE A 119 23.10 35.31 -27.23
N ASP A 120 22.33 34.25 -26.94
CA ASP A 120 22.60 33.34 -25.83
C ASP A 120 23.28 32.05 -26.30
N HIS A 121 22.65 31.31 -27.23
CA HIS A 121 23.22 30.11 -27.87
C HIS A 121 22.47 29.71 -29.16
N HIS A 122 23.01 28.75 -29.91
CA HIS A 122 22.26 28.01 -30.93
C HIS A 122 21.75 26.68 -30.32
N CYS A 123 20.43 26.54 -30.20
CA CYS A 123 19.81 25.35 -29.62
C CYS A 123 19.69 24.25 -30.67
N LYS A 124 20.45 23.15 -30.50
CA LYS A 124 20.41 22.00 -31.41
C LYS A 124 19.02 21.36 -31.49
N TRP A 125 18.32 21.21 -30.36
CA TRP A 125 16.99 20.58 -30.28
C TRP A 125 15.91 21.33 -31.07
N LEU A 126 15.97 22.66 -31.07
CA LEU A 126 15.09 23.54 -31.86
C LEU A 126 15.67 23.90 -33.23
N ASN A 127 16.92 23.49 -33.49
CA ASN A 127 17.74 23.84 -34.65
C ASN A 127 17.77 25.35 -34.96
N ASN A 128 17.68 26.19 -33.93
CA ASN A 128 17.44 27.63 -34.05
C ASN A 128 18.25 28.41 -33.01
N CYS A 129 18.46 29.71 -33.24
CA CYS A 129 19.11 30.55 -32.23
C CYS A 129 18.17 30.88 -31.08
N ILE A 130 18.74 31.03 -29.88
CA ILE A 130 18.11 31.63 -28.72
C ILE A 130 18.77 33.00 -28.48
N GLY A 131 17.93 34.03 -28.37
CA GLY A 131 18.32 35.41 -28.08
C GLY A 131 17.13 36.26 -27.63
N SER A 132 17.27 37.58 -27.60
CA SER A 132 16.28 38.51 -27.03
C SER A 132 14.83 38.27 -27.49
N ALA A 133 14.63 37.91 -28.77
CA ALA A 133 13.32 37.70 -29.37
C ALA A 133 12.57 36.44 -28.90
N ASN A 134 13.25 35.43 -28.34
CA ASN A 134 12.64 34.15 -27.95
C ASN A 134 13.12 33.55 -26.61
N TYR A 135 14.11 34.15 -25.93
CA TYR A 135 14.67 33.64 -24.67
C TYR A 135 13.62 33.37 -23.56
N ARG A 136 12.61 34.24 -23.40
CA ARG A 136 11.52 34.02 -22.43
C ARG A 136 10.68 32.76 -22.75
N LEU A 137 10.44 32.48 -24.04
CA LEU A 137 9.71 31.29 -24.48
C LEU A 137 10.56 30.02 -24.30
N PHE A 138 11.88 30.12 -24.53
CA PHE A 138 12.82 29.04 -24.28
C PHE A 138 12.85 28.64 -22.78
N LEU A 139 12.93 29.61 -21.87
CA LEU A 139 12.84 29.30 -20.43
C LEU A 139 11.50 28.67 -20.03
N LEU A 140 10.38 29.10 -20.65
CA LEU A 140 9.08 28.47 -20.41
C LEU A 140 9.03 27.02 -20.94
N LEU A 141 9.70 26.71 -22.04
CA LEU A 141 9.85 25.33 -22.52
C LEU A 141 10.64 24.47 -21.54
N VAL A 142 11.81 24.94 -21.08
CA VAL A 142 12.61 24.19 -20.09
C VAL A 142 11.84 23.99 -18.78
N LEU A 143 11.08 24.99 -18.32
CA LEU A 143 10.21 24.89 -17.15
C LEU A 143 9.05 23.90 -17.36
N SER A 144 8.40 23.93 -18.52
CA SER A 144 7.29 23.02 -18.84
C SER A 144 7.77 21.57 -18.92
N VAL A 145 8.90 21.31 -19.58
CA VAL A 145 9.54 19.99 -19.64
C VAL A 145 9.94 19.51 -18.24
N CYS A 146 10.54 20.39 -17.42
CA CYS A 146 10.92 20.05 -16.04
C CYS A 146 9.70 19.63 -15.21
N PHE A 147 8.65 20.46 -15.18
CA PHE A 147 7.46 20.23 -14.37
C PHE A 147 6.70 18.96 -14.79
N ILE A 148 6.47 18.77 -16.10
CA ILE A 148 5.78 17.59 -16.63
C ILE A 148 6.58 16.32 -16.35
N SER A 149 7.92 16.36 -16.48
CA SER A 149 8.78 15.21 -16.20
C SER A 149 8.80 14.85 -14.71
N VAL A 150 8.85 15.84 -13.80
CA VAL A 150 8.72 15.60 -12.35
C VAL A 150 7.38 14.94 -12.04
N LEU A 151 6.27 15.50 -12.53
CA LEU A 151 4.92 15.00 -12.25
C LEU A 151 4.73 13.56 -12.75
N ILE A 152 5.12 13.27 -14.00
CA ILE A 152 5.00 11.91 -14.56
C ILE A 152 5.91 10.92 -13.81
N SER A 153 7.15 11.31 -13.50
CA SER A 153 8.08 10.43 -12.76
C SER A 153 7.55 10.09 -11.37
N ILE A 154 7.01 11.07 -10.63
CA ILE A 154 6.36 10.84 -9.33
C ILE A 154 5.15 9.94 -9.48
N CYS A 155 4.25 10.19 -10.44
CA CYS A 155 3.07 9.35 -10.66
C CYS A 155 3.45 7.89 -10.96
N LEU A 156 4.43 7.64 -11.83
CA LEU A 156 4.88 6.27 -12.16
C LEU A 156 5.54 5.56 -10.96
N ILE A 157 6.35 6.27 -10.17
CA ILE A 157 6.99 5.71 -8.97
C ILE A 157 5.93 5.40 -7.90
N VAL A 158 5.02 6.34 -7.60
CA VAL A 158 3.94 6.16 -6.62
C VAL A 158 3.02 5.02 -7.04
N LEU A 159 2.68 4.90 -8.33
CA LEU A 159 1.86 3.82 -8.86
C LEU A 159 2.54 2.45 -8.73
N ALA A 160 3.85 2.36 -8.98
CA ALA A 160 4.63 1.14 -8.74
C ALA A 160 4.75 0.79 -7.23
N VAL A 161 4.92 1.81 -6.36
CA VAL A 161 5.01 1.63 -4.91
C VAL A 161 3.67 1.21 -4.31
N ILE A 162 2.55 1.82 -4.69
CA ILE A 162 1.20 1.38 -4.28
C ILE A 162 0.95 -0.06 -4.75
N SER A 163 1.30 -0.39 -5.99
CA SER A 163 1.21 -1.77 -6.50
C SER A 163 2.05 -2.76 -5.68
N PHE A 164 3.18 -2.33 -5.10
CA PHE A 164 4.04 -3.16 -4.25
C PHE A 164 3.52 -3.27 -2.80
N ILE A 165 2.97 -2.19 -2.23
CA ILE A 165 2.38 -2.17 -0.89
C ILE A 165 1.09 -3.00 -0.88
N ASN A 166 0.18 -2.76 -1.82
CA ASN A 166 -1.07 -3.54 -1.95
C ASN A 166 -0.79 -5.04 -2.18
N PHE A 167 0.36 -5.39 -2.74
CA PHE A 167 0.79 -6.78 -2.90
C PHE A 167 1.51 -7.35 -1.67
N ARG A 168 2.18 -6.54 -0.85
CA ARG A 168 2.61 -6.97 0.50
C ARG A 168 1.45 -7.12 1.49
N LEU A 169 0.27 -6.61 1.13
CA LEU A 169 -1.01 -6.86 1.80
C LEU A 169 -1.77 -8.06 1.19
N LEU A 170 -1.24 -8.68 0.12
CA LEU A 170 -1.70 -9.97 -0.41
C LEU A 170 -0.74 -11.07 0.07
N PRO A 171 -1.15 -11.93 1.01
CA PRO A 171 -0.37 -13.11 1.39
C PRO A 171 -0.25 -14.13 0.23
N ASP A 172 0.70 -15.07 0.39
CA ASP A 172 0.87 -16.39 -0.27
C ASP A 172 0.62 -16.59 -1.78
N SER A 173 0.50 -15.53 -2.57
CA SER A 173 0.59 -15.60 -4.04
C SER A 173 2.03 -15.84 -4.53
N ASP A 174 2.51 -17.07 -4.30
CA ASP A 174 3.86 -17.59 -4.59
C ASP A 174 4.25 -17.54 -6.10
N LYS A 175 3.32 -17.12 -6.95
CA LYS A 175 3.50 -16.81 -8.38
C LYS A 175 2.87 -15.47 -8.72
N LEU A 176 3.52 -14.38 -8.28
CA LEU A 176 3.23 -13.00 -8.72
C LEU A 176 3.05 -12.97 -10.26
N PRO A 177 1.85 -12.67 -10.79
CA PRO A 177 1.58 -12.84 -12.22
C PRO A 177 2.55 -12.04 -13.09
N ILE A 178 3.16 -12.71 -14.08
CA ILE A 178 4.24 -12.17 -14.93
C ILE A 178 3.84 -10.83 -15.57
N LYS A 179 2.56 -10.68 -15.96
CA LYS A 179 2.00 -9.42 -16.49
C LYS A 179 2.16 -8.24 -15.50
N LEU A 180 1.98 -8.48 -14.20
CA LEU A 180 2.14 -7.49 -13.14
C LEU A 180 3.61 -7.23 -12.80
N MET A 181 4.48 -8.26 -12.86
CA MET A 181 5.94 -8.05 -12.78
C MET A 181 6.44 -7.14 -13.90
N LEU A 182 6.08 -7.46 -15.14
CA LEU A 182 6.46 -6.70 -16.32
C LEU A 182 5.91 -5.28 -16.26
N TRP A 183 4.64 -5.08 -15.88
CA TRP A 183 4.05 -3.75 -15.76
C TRP A 183 4.71 -2.90 -14.66
N ARG A 184 5.03 -3.47 -13.49
CA ARG A 184 5.82 -2.77 -12.45
C ARG A 184 7.21 -2.38 -12.97
N GLY A 185 7.89 -3.30 -13.65
CA GLY A 185 9.19 -3.07 -14.28
C GLY A 185 9.14 -1.98 -15.34
N LEU A 186 8.06 -1.92 -16.14
CA LEU A 186 7.82 -0.87 -17.13
C LEU A 186 7.50 0.48 -16.49
N CYS A 187 6.72 0.54 -15.41
CA CYS A 187 6.48 1.79 -14.67
C CYS A 187 7.79 2.36 -14.08
N ILE A 188 8.60 1.52 -13.43
CA ILE A 188 9.90 1.92 -12.90
C ILE A 188 10.85 2.33 -14.03
N GLY A 189 10.99 1.51 -15.07
CA GLY A 189 11.84 1.79 -16.22
C GLY A 189 11.46 3.06 -16.98
N ALA A 190 10.16 3.33 -17.14
CA ALA A 190 9.65 4.56 -17.74
C ALA A 190 9.86 5.79 -16.84
N SER A 191 9.89 5.64 -15.51
CA SER A 191 10.14 6.76 -14.60
C SER A 191 11.58 7.31 -14.72
N VAL A 192 12.56 6.49 -15.11
CA VAL A 192 13.98 6.83 -15.23
C VAL A 192 14.25 7.96 -16.24
N PRO A 193 13.85 7.88 -17.52
CA PRO A 193 14.08 8.98 -18.48
C PRO A 193 13.39 10.28 -18.06
N TYR A 194 12.22 10.23 -17.40
CA TYR A 194 11.58 11.41 -16.85
C TYR A 194 12.36 12.00 -15.66
N SER A 195 12.87 11.18 -14.74
CA SER A 195 13.75 11.62 -13.67
C SER A 195 15.04 12.28 -14.21
N ILE A 196 15.66 11.69 -15.23
CA ILE A 196 16.85 12.25 -15.88
C ILE A 196 16.52 13.60 -16.56
N ALA A 197 15.43 13.68 -17.32
CA ALA A 197 14.98 14.92 -17.96
C ALA A 197 14.65 16.02 -16.93
N ALA A 198 13.97 15.67 -15.83
CA ALA A 198 13.67 16.57 -14.73
C ALA A 198 14.96 17.15 -14.10
N VAL A 199 15.92 16.30 -13.74
CA VAL A 199 17.19 16.75 -13.12
C VAL A 199 18.02 17.61 -14.07
N LEU A 200 18.12 17.23 -15.36
CA LEU A 200 18.85 18.02 -16.36
C LEU A 200 18.19 19.38 -16.61
N CYS A 201 16.86 19.45 -16.70
CA CYS A 201 16.14 20.72 -16.86
C CYS A 201 16.17 21.56 -15.58
N ALA A 202 16.08 20.98 -14.39
CA ALA A 202 16.23 21.70 -13.13
C ALA A 202 17.64 22.32 -12.98
N HIS A 203 18.69 21.56 -13.32
CA HIS A 203 20.06 22.06 -13.35
C HIS A 203 20.24 23.19 -14.40
N LEU A 204 19.60 23.07 -15.57
CA LEU A 204 19.61 24.11 -16.60
C LEU A 204 18.88 25.38 -16.14
N LEU A 205 17.73 25.27 -15.46
CA LEU A 205 17.01 26.41 -14.89
C LEU A 205 17.83 27.11 -13.79
N TYR A 206 18.44 26.33 -12.89
CA TYR A 206 19.36 26.86 -11.87
C TYR A 206 20.57 27.57 -12.50
N PHE A 207 21.12 27.01 -13.58
CA PHE A 207 22.19 27.65 -14.35
C PHE A 207 21.75 28.98 -14.96
N HIS A 208 20.61 29.05 -15.65
CA HIS A 208 20.08 30.31 -16.19
C HIS A 208 19.70 31.33 -15.10
N TYR A 209 19.24 30.89 -13.92
CA TYR A 209 19.05 31.74 -12.75
C TYR A 209 20.37 32.33 -12.23
N LYS A 210 21.44 31.53 -12.16
CA LYS A 210 22.80 31.96 -11.80
C LYS A 210 23.38 32.93 -12.83
N LEU A 211 23.08 32.76 -14.11
CA LEU A 211 23.42 33.70 -15.18
C LEU A 211 22.67 35.03 -15.04
N TRP A 212 21.34 34.99 -14.84
CA TRP A 212 20.52 36.19 -14.66
C TRP A 212 20.98 37.03 -13.45
N ARG A 213 21.27 36.40 -12.30
CA ARG A 213 21.87 37.08 -11.13
C ARG A 213 23.27 37.69 -11.37
N ARG A 214 23.90 37.41 -12.51
CA ARG A 214 25.22 37.92 -12.91
C ARG A 214 25.21 38.71 -14.22
N GLY A 215 24.03 38.99 -14.79
CA GLY A 215 23.87 39.73 -16.05
C GLY A 215 24.51 39.13 -17.31
N MET A 216 24.98 37.88 -17.28
CA MET A 216 25.71 37.26 -18.40
C MET A 216 24.84 36.32 -19.23
N THR A 217 25.13 36.20 -20.53
CA THR A 217 24.58 35.12 -21.37
C THR A 217 25.39 33.82 -21.25
N THR A 218 24.79 32.71 -21.68
CA THR A 218 25.43 31.38 -21.73
C THR A 218 26.69 31.41 -22.60
N TYR A 219 26.64 32.08 -23.75
CA TYR A 219 27.80 32.34 -24.59
C TYR A 219 28.93 33.04 -23.82
N TYR A 220 28.63 34.14 -23.10
CA TYR A 220 29.66 34.89 -22.38
C TYR A 220 30.27 34.06 -21.23
N PHE A 221 29.46 33.35 -20.45
CA PHE A 221 29.95 32.44 -19.41
C PHE A 221 30.86 31.34 -19.96
N ILE A 222 30.48 30.71 -21.08
CA ILE A 222 31.30 29.68 -21.73
C ILE A 222 32.59 30.26 -22.33
N ARG A 223 32.54 31.45 -22.96
CA ARG A 223 33.72 32.15 -23.50
C ARG A 223 34.71 32.51 -22.38
N ASN A 224 34.20 33.05 -21.27
CA ASN A 224 35.04 33.47 -20.15
C ASN A 224 35.62 32.26 -19.40
N ASN A 225 34.86 31.19 -19.18
CA ASN A 225 35.41 29.95 -18.62
C ASN A 225 36.44 29.28 -19.54
N LYS A 226 36.29 29.36 -20.87
CA LYS A 226 37.33 28.90 -21.80
C LYS A 226 38.59 29.76 -21.70
N LYS A 227 38.48 31.10 -21.66
CA LYS A 227 39.62 31.98 -21.35
C LYS A 227 40.29 31.57 -20.02
N CYS A 228 39.54 31.44 -18.94
CA CYS A 228 40.10 31.06 -17.64
C CYS A 228 40.79 29.69 -17.67
N LYS A 229 40.22 28.67 -18.32
CA LYS A 229 40.86 27.35 -18.46
C LYS A 229 42.12 27.40 -19.31
N ASN A 230 42.11 28.13 -20.42
CA ASN A 230 43.30 28.30 -21.26
C ASN A 230 44.41 29.03 -20.48
N ASN A 231 44.07 30.11 -19.76
CA ASN A 231 45.02 30.84 -18.92
C ASN A 231 45.55 29.96 -17.77
N GLN A 232 44.71 29.12 -17.15
CA GLN A 232 45.15 28.15 -16.14
C GLN A 232 46.07 27.07 -16.72
N GLN A 233 45.81 26.59 -17.93
CA GLN A 233 46.68 25.64 -18.63
C GLN A 233 48.02 26.28 -19.01
N GLN A 234 48.02 27.53 -19.49
CA GLN A 234 49.23 28.31 -19.75
C GLN A 234 50.02 28.58 -18.45
N GLN A 235 49.36 28.92 -17.35
CA GLN A 235 50.00 29.07 -16.04
C GLN A 235 50.57 27.75 -15.51
N GLN A 236 49.88 26.62 -15.72
CA GLN A 236 50.41 25.30 -15.36
C GLN A 236 51.61 24.89 -16.23
N GLN A 237 51.60 25.21 -17.54
CA GLN A 237 52.73 25.00 -18.44
C GLN A 237 53.92 25.88 -18.02
N GLN A 238 53.72 27.18 -17.79
CA GLN A 238 54.75 28.07 -17.26
C GLN A 238 55.26 27.64 -15.88
N GLN A 239 54.41 27.10 -15.00
CA GLN A 239 54.85 26.53 -13.73
C GLN A 239 55.70 25.27 -13.91
N GLN A 240 55.37 24.40 -14.87
CA GLN A 240 56.19 23.22 -15.21
C GLN A 240 57.52 23.62 -15.87
N GLU A 241 57.54 24.65 -16.71
CA GLU A 241 58.76 25.21 -17.31
C GLU A 241 59.64 25.90 -16.26
N ASN A 242 59.05 26.71 -15.39
CA ASN A 242 59.75 27.30 -14.24
C ASN A 242 60.24 26.23 -13.24
N GLN A 243 59.55 25.09 -13.10
CA GLN A 243 60.05 23.94 -12.33
C GLN A 243 61.20 23.21 -13.03
N LYS A 244 61.19 23.10 -14.37
CA LYS A 244 62.35 22.60 -15.14
C LYS A 244 63.56 23.53 -14.99
N GLN A 245 63.36 24.85 -15.05
CA GLN A 245 64.42 25.83 -14.82
C GLN A 245 64.93 25.80 -13.36
N LYS A 246 64.03 25.70 -12.36
CA LYS A 246 64.42 25.53 -10.95
C LYS A 246 65.07 24.17 -10.64
N LYS A 247 64.90 23.14 -11.47
CA LYS A 247 65.73 21.92 -11.38
C LYS A 247 67.18 22.14 -11.83
N ASN A 248 67.47 23.20 -12.57
CA ASN A 248 68.85 23.58 -12.91
C ASN A 248 69.45 24.56 -11.88
N HIS A 249 68.65 25.16 -11.00
CA HIS A 249 69.06 26.11 -9.95
C HIS A 249 68.23 25.88 -8.67
N SER A 250 68.71 24.99 -7.80
CA SER A 250 68.02 24.59 -6.57
C SER A 250 68.81 24.93 -5.30
N VAL A 251 68.34 25.92 -4.52
CA VAL A 251 68.53 25.97 -3.06
C VAL A 251 67.22 26.46 -2.42
N ASN A 252 66.78 25.73 -1.39
CA ASN A 252 65.78 26.01 -0.35
C ASN A 252 64.74 27.13 -0.54
N ALA A 253 63.45 26.75 -0.52
CA ALA A 253 62.59 26.93 0.67
C ALA A 253 61.32 26.04 0.55
N GLY A 254 60.79 25.56 1.67
CA GLY A 254 59.65 24.62 1.71
C GLY A 254 58.31 25.26 2.10
N LEU A 255 57.20 24.60 1.74
CA LEU A 255 55.84 24.89 2.18
C LEU A 255 55.03 23.59 2.30
N THR A 256 54.16 23.49 3.31
CA THR A 256 53.33 22.31 3.60
C THR A 256 51.97 22.34 2.85
N PRO A 257 51.42 21.17 2.45
CA PRO A 257 50.13 21.09 1.76
C PRO A 257 48.91 21.10 2.70
N ILE A 258 47.73 21.10 2.08
CA ILE A 258 46.38 21.30 2.67
C ILE A 258 45.60 19.96 2.60
N GLU A 259 44.60 19.73 3.48
CA GLU A 259 43.20 19.35 3.12
C GLU A 259 42.39 18.43 4.10
N LYS A 260 41.07 18.72 4.17
CA LYS A 260 39.88 17.81 4.18
C LYS A 260 39.40 16.99 5.40
N THR A 261 38.30 17.53 5.99
CA THR A 261 36.97 16.89 6.22
C THR A 261 36.77 15.62 7.08
N CYS A 262 36.17 15.82 8.25
CA CYS A 262 34.89 15.26 8.75
C CYS A 262 34.51 13.76 8.55
N SER A 263 34.23 13.06 9.67
CA SER A 263 33.31 11.91 9.75
C SER A 263 32.71 11.74 11.17
N LYS A 264 31.74 10.82 11.37
CA LYS A 264 30.93 10.65 12.61
C LYS A 264 31.45 9.57 13.57
N LEU A 265 31.05 9.66 14.86
CA LEU A 265 31.26 8.66 15.91
C LEU A 265 30.13 7.60 15.99
N SER A 266 30.32 6.54 16.81
CA SER A 266 29.52 5.30 16.90
C SER A 266 29.27 4.85 18.37
N ILE A 267 29.01 3.54 18.63
CA ILE A 267 29.09 2.80 19.95
C ILE A 267 27.86 2.95 20.90
N ILE A 268 27.33 1.92 21.65
CA ILE A 268 27.38 0.43 21.59
C ILE A 268 26.21 -0.24 22.40
N LYS A 269 26.27 -1.59 22.56
CA LYS A 269 25.44 -2.58 23.34
C LYS A 269 25.27 -2.23 24.86
N SER A 270 24.60 -2.96 25.76
CA SER A 270 24.17 -4.39 25.95
C SER A 270 23.03 -4.48 26.99
N ARG A 271 22.08 -5.46 27.04
CA ARG A 271 22.10 -6.94 27.18
C ARG A 271 22.58 -7.50 28.54
N SER A 272 21.67 -8.10 29.32
CA SER A 272 21.91 -9.17 30.33
C SER A 272 20.60 -9.88 30.72
N ILE A 273 20.68 -11.04 31.38
CA ILE A 273 19.59 -12.02 31.68
C ILE A 273 19.95 -12.72 33.03
N HIS A 274 18.98 -13.21 33.83
CA HIS A 274 19.13 -14.46 34.61
C HIS A 274 17.81 -15.01 35.20
N ASP A 275 17.76 -16.34 35.37
CA ASP A 275 16.66 -17.18 35.86
C ASP A 275 16.76 -17.52 37.37
N SER A 276 15.69 -18.10 37.98
CA SER A 276 15.69 -19.46 38.60
C SER A 276 14.52 -19.78 39.58
N ASN A 277 13.76 -20.86 39.32
CA ASN A 277 13.71 -22.17 40.04
C ASN A 277 13.84 -22.24 41.60
N ILE A 278 13.20 -23.14 42.40
CA ILE A 278 12.15 -24.21 42.20
C ILE A 278 11.67 -24.89 43.54
N THR A 279 10.56 -25.67 43.54
CA THR A 279 10.11 -26.77 44.49
C THR A 279 9.44 -26.58 45.89
N ASN A 280 8.82 -27.68 46.37
CA ASN A 280 8.00 -27.97 47.60
C ASN A 280 8.45 -29.40 48.16
N PRO A 281 7.75 -30.32 48.91
CA PRO A 281 6.40 -30.45 49.55
C PRO A 281 6.41 -31.09 51.00
N TYR A 282 5.50 -32.06 51.32
CA TYR A 282 5.41 -33.06 52.46
C TYR A 282 4.45 -32.77 53.68
N VAL A 283 3.87 -33.72 54.47
CA VAL A 283 3.23 -35.08 54.25
C VAL A 283 2.53 -35.71 55.53
N PHE A 284 1.49 -36.59 55.39
CA PHE A 284 0.93 -37.69 56.28
C PHE A 284 0.01 -37.53 57.56
N PHE A 285 -1.21 -38.13 57.52
CA PHE A 285 -1.83 -39.32 58.27
C PHE A 285 -1.63 -39.64 59.80
N PRO A 286 -2.36 -40.62 60.49
CA PRO A 286 -3.70 -41.30 60.34
C PRO A 286 -4.47 -41.62 61.71
N ILE A 287 -5.31 -42.71 61.76
CA ILE A 287 -5.92 -43.50 62.91
C ILE A 287 -7.41 -43.16 63.28
N GLN A 288 -8.45 -44.02 63.08
CA GLN A 288 -8.98 -45.27 63.75
C GLN A 288 -9.95 -44.95 64.96
N GLU A 289 -11.01 -45.68 65.35
CA GLU A 289 -11.26 -47.15 65.41
C GLU A 289 -12.74 -47.60 65.63
N SER A 290 -13.06 -48.86 65.28
CA SER A 290 -14.16 -49.80 65.68
C SER A 290 -15.61 -49.38 66.06
N TYR A 291 -16.62 -50.20 65.66
CA TYR A 291 -17.30 -51.15 66.58
C TYR A 291 -18.37 -52.03 65.89
N GLU A 292 -18.22 -53.36 65.96
CA GLU A 292 -19.24 -54.33 65.51
C GLU A 292 -20.24 -54.69 66.62
N LYS A 293 -21.51 -54.28 66.50
CA LYS A 293 -22.63 -54.94 67.23
C LYS A 293 -24.05 -54.72 66.68
N LEU A 294 -24.19 -54.59 65.35
CA LEU A 294 -25.50 -54.50 64.66
C LEU A 294 -25.70 -55.57 63.56
N ILE A 295 -24.99 -56.70 63.66
CA ILE A 295 -24.86 -57.66 62.55
C ILE A 295 -26.05 -58.63 62.46
N TYR A 296 -26.50 -59.22 63.58
CA TYR A 296 -27.45 -60.33 63.54
C TYR A 296 -28.92 -59.95 63.31
N THR A 297 -29.39 -58.82 63.84
CA THR A 297 -30.77 -58.35 63.59
C THR A 297 -30.97 -57.79 62.19
N MET A 298 -29.89 -57.39 61.51
CA MET A 298 -29.95 -56.89 60.14
C MET A 298 -30.08 -57.99 59.09
N LEU A 299 -29.61 -59.23 59.31
CA LEU A 299 -29.50 -60.24 58.25
C LEU A 299 -30.85 -60.65 57.65
N ILE A 300 -31.89 -60.85 58.47
CA ILE A 300 -33.19 -61.36 58.00
C ILE A 300 -33.96 -60.25 57.25
N LEU A 301 -33.96 -59.02 57.77
CA LEU A 301 -34.57 -57.88 57.08
C LEU A 301 -33.79 -57.55 55.79
N LYS A 302 -32.46 -57.64 55.82
CA LYS A 302 -31.63 -57.58 54.60
C LYS A 302 -31.99 -58.70 53.63
N GLY A 303 -32.28 -59.93 54.06
CA GLY A 303 -32.71 -61.01 53.17
C GLY A 303 -33.93 -60.64 52.32
N CYS A 304 -35.00 -60.17 52.94
CA CYS A 304 -36.22 -59.77 52.22
C CYS A 304 -36.03 -58.49 51.39
N VAL A 305 -35.32 -57.48 51.92
CA VAL A 305 -35.00 -56.24 51.19
C VAL A 305 -33.96 -56.47 50.09
N PHE A 306 -33.16 -57.54 50.15
CA PHE A 306 -32.24 -58.00 49.11
C PHE A 306 -32.97 -58.85 48.07
N LEU A 307 -34.06 -59.55 48.39
CA LEU A 307 -34.87 -60.24 47.39
C LEU A 307 -35.74 -59.26 46.59
N LEU A 308 -36.41 -58.31 47.27
CA LEU A 308 -37.04 -57.15 46.62
C LEU A 308 -35.99 -56.27 45.91
N PHE A 309 -34.83 -56.09 46.55
CA PHE A 309 -33.59 -55.55 45.99
C PHE A 309 -33.31 -56.16 44.61
N LEU A 310 -33.07 -57.47 44.58
CA LEU A 310 -32.74 -58.24 43.39
C LEU A 310 -33.85 -58.21 42.33
N ILE A 311 -35.13 -58.17 42.71
CA ILE A 311 -36.24 -58.09 41.73
C ILE A 311 -36.32 -56.69 41.11
N VAL A 312 -36.16 -55.61 41.90
CA VAL A 312 -36.14 -54.23 41.40
C VAL A 312 -34.83 -53.91 40.67
N SER A 313 -33.70 -54.54 41.05
CA SER A 313 -32.41 -54.39 40.37
C SER A 313 -32.21 -55.36 39.22
N ALA A 314 -32.99 -56.43 39.08
CA ALA A 314 -33.05 -57.26 37.87
C ALA A 314 -33.75 -56.56 36.69
N GLN A 315 -34.37 -55.40 36.93
CA GLN A 315 -34.78 -54.45 35.89
C GLN A 315 -33.90 -53.19 35.81
N ARG A 316 -32.78 -53.12 36.55
CA ARG A 316 -31.71 -52.17 36.20
C ARG A 316 -30.88 -52.77 35.08
N SER A 317 -30.70 -52.01 34.02
CA SER A 317 -29.65 -52.30 33.04
C SER A 317 -28.26 -52.10 33.66
N GLN A 318 -27.23 -52.66 33.02
CA GLN A 318 -25.83 -52.37 33.37
C GLN A 318 -25.50 -50.86 33.33
N PHE A 319 -26.27 -50.09 32.55
CA PHE A 319 -26.14 -48.64 32.40
C PHE A 319 -26.75 -47.87 33.58
N ASP A 320 -27.79 -48.39 34.25
CA ASP A 320 -28.46 -47.78 35.42
C ASP A 320 -27.66 -47.87 36.72
N ALA A 321 -26.71 -48.80 36.79
CA ALA A 321 -25.81 -48.99 37.93
C ALA A 321 -24.62 -48.01 37.90
N ASN A 322 -24.17 -47.64 36.69
CA ASN A 322 -23.03 -46.75 36.45
C ASN A 322 -23.44 -45.30 36.11
N CYS A 323 -24.74 -45.04 35.92
CA CYS A 323 -25.25 -43.72 35.54
C CYS A 323 -24.95 -42.68 36.63
N PRO A 324 -24.39 -41.50 36.28
CA PRO A 324 -24.19 -40.44 37.25
C PRO A 324 -25.52 -40.01 37.90
N ARG A 325 -25.46 -39.72 39.21
CA ARG A 325 -26.66 -39.43 40.01
C ARG A 325 -27.42 -38.23 39.44
N LEU A 326 -28.74 -38.37 39.30
CA LEU A 326 -29.68 -37.41 38.68
C LEU A 326 -29.64 -37.32 37.14
N CYS A 327 -28.77 -38.07 36.45
CA CYS A 327 -28.81 -38.17 34.99
C CYS A 327 -29.75 -39.27 34.49
N HIS A 328 -30.11 -39.21 33.21
CA HIS A 328 -30.66 -40.31 32.45
C HIS A 328 -29.53 -40.94 31.61
N CYS A 329 -29.43 -42.27 31.59
CA CYS A 329 -28.43 -42.97 30.79
C CYS A 329 -29.05 -44.20 30.14
N ASN A 330 -28.64 -44.50 28.92
CA ASN A 330 -28.96 -45.76 28.25
C ASN A 330 -27.68 -46.33 27.60
N LYS A 331 -27.83 -47.23 26.62
CA LYS A 331 -26.71 -47.89 25.95
C LYS A 331 -25.83 -46.94 25.11
N THR A 332 -26.42 -45.89 24.55
CA THR A 332 -25.78 -45.00 23.56
C THR A 332 -25.77 -43.53 23.96
N THR A 333 -26.60 -43.11 24.94
CA THR A 333 -26.68 -41.71 25.40
C THR A 333 -26.50 -41.58 26.92
N VAL A 334 -25.91 -40.46 27.35
CA VAL A 334 -25.88 -39.98 28.75
C VAL A 334 -26.34 -38.52 28.79
N GLU A 335 -27.39 -38.24 29.54
CA GLU A 335 -28.13 -36.98 29.54
C GLU A 335 -28.31 -36.42 30.97
N CYS A 336 -27.79 -35.21 31.21
CA CYS A 336 -27.68 -34.60 32.54
C CYS A 336 -28.13 -33.12 32.51
N HIS A 337 -29.45 -32.91 32.52
CA HIS A 337 -30.05 -31.58 32.37
C HIS A 337 -30.42 -30.93 33.71
N ARG A 338 -29.83 -29.75 34.00
CA ARG A 338 -30.15 -28.90 35.18
C ARG A 338 -30.13 -29.66 36.51
N THR A 339 -29.26 -30.66 36.63
CA THR A 339 -29.12 -31.55 37.78
C THR A 339 -28.39 -30.88 38.97
N LYS A 340 -27.93 -29.64 38.79
CA LYS A 340 -27.15 -28.84 39.77
C LYS A 340 -25.80 -29.46 40.13
N ILE A 341 -25.26 -30.32 39.25
CA ILE A 341 -23.96 -30.95 39.45
C ILE A 341 -22.85 -29.90 39.39
N GLN A 342 -21.86 -30.06 40.27
CA GLN A 342 -20.69 -29.21 40.40
C GLN A 342 -19.41 -30.03 40.19
N GLY A 343 -18.40 -29.43 39.58
CA GLY A 343 -17.13 -30.10 39.29
C GLY A 343 -17.17 -31.04 38.10
N SER A 344 -15.99 -31.50 37.69
CA SER A 344 -15.75 -32.40 36.55
C SER A 344 -15.91 -33.89 36.86
N GLU A 345 -16.06 -34.26 38.14
CA GLU A 345 -16.07 -35.66 38.61
C GLU A 345 -17.14 -36.53 37.97
N ILE A 346 -18.24 -35.93 37.50
CA ILE A 346 -19.30 -36.60 36.73
C ILE A 346 -18.75 -37.43 35.56
N PHE A 347 -17.77 -36.90 34.82
CA PHE A 347 -17.22 -37.56 33.64
C PHE A 347 -16.37 -38.78 34.00
N LEU A 348 -15.82 -38.87 35.22
CA LEU A 348 -14.98 -39.99 35.66
C LEU A 348 -15.72 -41.33 35.77
N ASN A 349 -17.06 -41.29 35.84
CA ASN A 349 -17.94 -42.46 35.84
C ASN A 349 -18.39 -42.89 34.43
N ILE A 350 -18.32 -41.98 33.45
CA ILE A 350 -18.71 -42.25 32.06
C ILE A 350 -17.53 -42.93 31.35
N ARG A 351 -17.40 -44.24 31.51
CA ARG A 351 -16.25 -45.02 31.01
C ARG A 351 -16.61 -46.04 29.92
N PRO A 352 -15.70 -46.36 28.97
CA PRO A 352 -15.95 -47.35 27.92
C PRO A 352 -16.31 -48.75 28.43
N GLU A 353 -15.85 -49.15 29.62
CA GLU A 353 -16.19 -50.46 30.22
C GLU A 353 -17.64 -50.53 30.71
N ALA A 354 -18.26 -49.37 31.00
CA ALA A 354 -19.68 -49.25 31.35
C ALA A 354 -20.55 -48.90 30.14
N TYR A 355 -20.01 -48.14 29.18
CA TYR A 355 -20.70 -47.64 27.99
C TYR A 355 -19.87 -47.88 26.71
N PRO A 356 -19.76 -49.12 26.21
CA PRO A 356 -18.90 -49.46 25.06
C PRO A 356 -19.42 -48.88 23.73
N ASP A 357 -20.73 -48.75 23.61
CA ASP A 357 -21.45 -48.26 22.42
C ASP A 357 -21.93 -46.80 22.61
N LEU A 358 -21.24 -46.02 23.45
CA LEU A 358 -21.59 -44.63 23.72
C LEU A 358 -21.35 -43.75 22.49
N ASP A 359 -22.38 -43.01 22.08
CA ASP A 359 -22.39 -42.11 20.93
C ASP A 359 -22.60 -40.64 21.36
N THR A 360 -23.49 -40.40 22.33
CA THR A 360 -23.99 -39.07 22.65
C THR A 360 -23.81 -38.75 24.14
N ILE A 361 -23.19 -37.60 24.45
CA ILE A 361 -23.02 -37.09 25.81
C ILE A 361 -23.59 -35.67 25.89
N ILE A 362 -24.63 -35.47 26.71
CA ILE A 362 -25.32 -34.19 26.87
C ILE A 362 -25.35 -33.84 28.36
N VAL A 363 -24.52 -32.89 28.78
CA VAL A 363 -24.52 -32.36 30.15
C VAL A 363 -24.76 -30.87 30.03
N THR A 364 -25.92 -30.36 30.46
CA THR A 364 -26.25 -28.92 30.27
C THR A 364 -27.03 -28.31 31.42
N GLY A 365 -26.81 -27.02 31.68
CA GLY A 365 -27.51 -26.28 32.73
C GLY A 365 -26.96 -26.53 34.14
N ASN A 366 -25.67 -26.90 34.27
CA ASN A 366 -25.01 -27.25 35.53
C ASN A 366 -23.92 -26.24 35.91
N SER A 367 -23.00 -26.59 36.80
CA SER A 367 -21.93 -25.69 37.27
C SER A 367 -20.60 -26.44 37.38
N ILE A 368 -20.16 -26.98 36.24
CA ILE A 368 -19.01 -27.87 36.10
C ILE A 368 -17.68 -27.18 36.46
N GLY A 369 -17.51 -25.90 36.10
CA GLY A 369 -16.34 -25.10 36.49
C GLY A 369 -15.08 -25.41 35.69
N ASP A 370 -13.99 -25.78 36.35
CA ASP A 370 -12.68 -25.97 35.71
C ASP A 370 -12.57 -27.37 35.07
N LEU A 371 -12.18 -27.40 33.79
CA LEU A 371 -11.93 -28.62 33.01
C LEU A 371 -10.46 -28.72 32.53
N ALA A 372 -9.56 -27.84 32.96
CA ALA A 372 -8.15 -27.86 32.60
C ALA A 372 -7.33 -28.86 33.45
N GLY A 373 -6.11 -29.14 33.00
CA GLY A 373 -5.13 -30.02 33.64
C GLY A 373 -5.12 -31.44 33.08
N TRP A 374 -6.29 -32.03 32.82
CA TRP A 374 -6.41 -33.42 32.37
C TRP A 374 -7.62 -33.64 31.45
N ASN A 375 -7.60 -34.75 30.71
CA ASN A 375 -8.76 -35.27 29.97
C ASN A 375 -9.97 -35.46 30.89
N ILE A 376 -11.17 -35.03 30.47
CA ILE A 376 -12.38 -35.03 31.33
C ILE A 376 -12.75 -36.42 31.90
N PHE A 377 -12.49 -37.51 31.18
CA PHE A 377 -12.76 -38.88 31.65
C PHE A 377 -11.63 -39.46 32.54
N GLY A 378 -10.63 -38.64 32.89
CA GLY A 378 -9.44 -39.05 33.63
C GLY A 378 -8.29 -39.55 32.73
N VAL A 379 -7.20 -39.98 33.38
CA VAL A 379 -5.96 -40.39 32.71
C VAL A 379 -6.17 -41.63 31.83
N ASN A 380 -5.75 -41.55 30.56
CA ASN A 380 -5.79 -42.62 29.56
C ASN A 380 -7.17 -43.21 29.19
N VAL A 381 -8.28 -42.58 29.59
CA VAL A 381 -9.64 -42.98 29.17
C VAL A 381 -10.02 -42.29 27.85
N THR A 382 -10.52 -43.06 26.88
CA THR A 382 -10.88 -42.58 25.54
C THR A 382 -12.14 -43.27 25.01
N HIS A 383 -13.16 -42.48 24.66
CA HIS A 383 -14.37 -42.93 23.96
C HIS A 383 -14.17 -42.84 22.45
N ARG A 384 -14.18 -43.99 21.76
CA ARG A 384 -13.86 -44.08 20.33
C ARG A 384 -15.06 -43.92 19.40
N HIS A 385 -16.28 -43.89 19.95
CA HIS A 385 -17.53 -43.90 19.19
C HIS A 385 -18.40 -42.66 19.43
N VAL A 386 -18.08 -41.84 20.45
CA VAL A 386 -18.85 -40.63 20.78
C VAL A 386 -18.75 -39.61 19.65
N SER A 387 -19.88 -39.33 19.01
CA SER A 387 -20.02 -38.40 17.89
C SER A 387 -20.58 -37.03 18.31
N LEU A 388 -21.43 -36.98 19.35
CA LEU A 388 -22.08 -35.76 19.83
C LEU A 388 -21.72 -35.48 21.29
N VAL A 389 -21.18 -34.29 21.55
CA VAL A 389 -20.91 -33.78 22.90
C VAL A 389 -21.52 -32.39 23.07
N ASN A 390 -22.48 -32.25 23.99
CA ASN A 390 -23.06 -30.96 24.37
C ASN A 390 -22.74 -30.66 25.84
N LEU A 391 -21.90 -29.65 26.06
CA LEU A 391 -21.46 -29.14 27.35
C LEU A 391 -21.87 -27.66 27.53
N SER A 392 -22.93 -27.23 26.86
CA SER A 392 -23.44 -25.86 26.95
C SER A 392 -24.04 -25.51 28.32
N ASN A 393 -24.07 -24.23 28.67
CA ASN A 393 -24.75 -23.72 29.87
C ASN A 393 -24.22 -24.35 31.19
N ASN A 394 -22.91 -24.57 31.32
CA ASN A 394 -22.31 -25.30 32.45
C ASN A 394 -21.39 -24.46 33.34
N ALA A 395 -21.28 -23.15 33.08
CA ALA A 395 -20.32 -22.25 33.73
C ALA A 395 -18.86 -22.78 33.69
N ILE A 396 -18.48 -23.42 32.58
CA ILE A 396 -17.10 -23.88 32.38
C ILE A 396 -16.20 -22.64 32.29
N ASN A 397 -15.14 -22.60 33.10
CA ASN A 397 -14.25 -21.43 33.22
C ASN A 397 -12.81 -21.66 32.76
N ALA A 398 -12.38 -22.91 32.53
CA ALA A 398 -11.10 -23.20 31.92
C ALA A 398 -11.08 -24.52 31.15
N ILE A 399 -10.34 -24.55 30.05
CA ILE A 399 -10.03 -25.73 29.22
C ILE A 399 -8.58 -25.69 28.74
N ASP A 400 -7.98 -26.83 28.40
CA ASP A 400 -6.63 -26.89 27.85
C ASP A 400 -6.46 -27.88 26.69
N SER A 401 -5.22 -28.01 26.22
CA SER A 401 -4.76 -28.88 25.12
C SER A 401 -4.97 -30.38 25.36
N TYR A 402 -5.45 -30.81 26.53
CA TYR A 402 -5.68 -32.20 26.92
C TYR A 402 -7.11 -32.48 27.38
N THR A 403 -7.87 -31.48 27.81
CA THR A 403 -9.27 -31.59 28.28
C THR A 403 -10.13 -32.54 27.44
N PHE A 404 -10.11 -32.40 26.11
CA PHE A 404 -10.95 -33.21 25.20
C PHE A 404 -10.20 -34.35 24.48
N ARG A 405 -9.03 -34.76 24.97
CA ARG A 405 -8.18 -35.80 24.36
C ARG A 405 -8.87 -37.16 24.22
N GLY A 406 -9.80 -37.48 25.12
CA GLY A 406 -10.56 -38.73 25.13
C GLY A 406 -11.71 -38.80 24.12
N LEU A 407 -11.87 -37.80 23.24
CA LEU A 407 -13.00 -37.66 22.31
C LEU A 407 -12.60 -37.59 20.82
N PRO A 408 -11.78 -38.52 20.29
CA PRO A 408 -11.23 -38.42 18.93
C PRO A 408 -12.27 -38.53 17.80
N ALA A 409 -13.46 -39.06 18.09
CA ALA A 409 -14.50 -39.32 17.08
C ALA A 409 -15.62 -38.25 17.03
N VAL A 410 -15.57 -37.23 17.89
CA VAL A 410 -16.63 -36.21 17.98
C VAL A 410 -16.75 -35.42 16.67
N GLU A 411 -17.97 -35.39 16.14
CA GLU A 411 -18.37 -34.61 14.96
C GLU A 411 -19.13 -33.34 15.37
N TYR A 412 -19.93 -33.38 16.45
CA TYR A 412 -20.79 -32.28 16.89
C TYR A 412 -20.43 -31.86 18.32
N PHE A 413 -19.87 -30.66 18.50
CA PHE A 413 -19.43 -30.15 19.80
C PHE A 413 -20.06 -28.80 20.14
N TYR A 414 -20.96 -28.81 21.13
CA TYR A 414 -21.64 -27.61 21.63
C TYR A 414 -21.08 -27.19 22.99
N LEU A 415 -20.49 -26.00 23.04
CA LEU A 415 -19.87 -25.40 24.23
C LEU A 415 -20.41 -24.00 24.54
N HIS A 416 -21.50 -23.58 23.88
CA HIS A 416 -22.09 -22.25 24.03
C HIS A 416 -22.61 -21.95 25.45
N ASN A 417 -22.74 -20.66 25.77
CA ASN A 417 -23.14 -20.16 27.10
C ASN A 417 -22.26 -20.73 28.23
N ASN A 418 -20.95 -20.50 28.14
CA ASN A 418 -19.99 -20.80 29.20
C ASN A 418 -19.20 -19.53 29.56
N ALA A 419 -18.29 -19.62 30.52
CA ALA A 419 -17.61 -18.47 31.12
C ALA A 419 -16.10 -18.68 31.11
N ILE A 420 -15.53 -19.04 29.96
CA ILE A 420 -14.11 -19.37 29.82
C ILE A 420 -13.26 -18.14 30.18
N GLU A 421 -12.39 -18.30 31.16
CA GLU A 421 -11.36 -17.35 31.62
C GLU A 421 -9.96 -17.78 31.16
N ARG A 422 -9.72 -19.09 31.03
CA ARG A 422 -8.44 -19.67 30.59
C ARG A 422 -8.65 -20.68 29.46
N ILE A 423 -7.86 -20.56 28.41
CA ILE A 423 -7.85 -21.49 27.28
C ILE A 423 -6.40 -21.84 26.91
N GLY A 424 -6.08 -23.14 26.93
CA GLY A 424 -4.80 -23.65 26.41
C GLY A 424 -4.71 -23.57 24.88
N ALA A 425 -3.54 -23.87 24.32
CA ALA A 425 -3.38 -23.93 22.86
C ALA A 425 -4.14 -25.13 22.27
N ASP A 426 -4.92 -24.91 21.22
CA ASP A 426 -5.65 -25.93 20.47
C ASP A 426 -6.40 -26.97 21.34
N PRO A 427 -7.37 -26.59 22.18
CA PRO A 427 -8.09 -27.54 23.03
C PRO A 427 -8.81 -28.65 22.23
N PHE A 428 -9.13 -28.36 20.97
CA PHE A 428 -9.80 -29.28 20.04
C PHE A 428 -8.84 -30.11 19.15
N ARG A 429 -7.51 -30.00 19.32
CA ARG A 429 -6.50 -30.68 18.49
C ARG A 429 -6.68 -32.19 18.33
N TRP A 430 -7.36 -32.84 19.28
CA TRP A 430 -7.59 -34.29 19.30
C TRP A 430 -8.93 -34.70 18.66
N ASN A 431 -9.86 -33.77 18.47
CA ASN A 431 -11.21 -34.03 17.96
C ASN A 431 -11.19 -34.03 16.42
N VAL A 432 -10.49 -35.00 15.83
CA VAL A 432 -10.07 -34.94 14.41
C VAL A 432 -11.21 -35.02 13.39
N ARG A 433 -12.40 -35.44 13.82
CA ARG A 433 -13.63 -35.55 12.99
C ARG A 433 -14.61 -34.40 13.19
N LEU A 434 -14.23 -33.35 13.91
CA LEU A 434 -15.13 -32.26 14.30
C LEU A 434 -15.73 -31.58 13.05
N ARG A 435 -17.05 -31.67 12.88
CA ARG A 435 -17.84 -31.10 11.77
C ARG A 435 -18.55 -29.81 12.15
N VAL A 436 -19.06 -29.73 13.37
CA VAL A 436 -19.77 -28.58 13.93
C VAL A 436 -19.17 -28.22 15.28
N LEU A 437 -18.74 -26.98 15.43
CA LEU A 437 -18.28 -26.41 16.70
C LEU A 437 -19.08 -25.15 17.04
N ASP A 438 -19.76 -25.17 18.19
CA ASP A 438 -20.45 -23.99 18.73
C ASP A 438 -19.78 -23.49 20.01
N ILE A 439 -19.16 -22.32 19.89
CA ILE A 439 -18.52 -21.55 20.95
C ILE A 439 -19.17 -20.15 21.04
N SER A 440 -20.49 -20.06 20.88
CA SER A 440 -21.25 -18.82 21.07
C SER A 440 -21.34 -18.43 22.55
N ASN A 441 -21.17 -17.15 22.90
CA ASN A 441 -21.16 -16.67 24.29
C ASN A 441 -20.29 -17.56 25.20
N PHE A 442 -19.00 -17.63 24.87
CA PHE A 442 -18.04 -18.60 25.41
C PHE A 442 -17.01 -17.96 26.36
N PHE A 443 -16.64 -16.70 26.12
CA PHE A 443 -15.66 -15.96 26.94
C PHE A 443 -16.31 -15.24 28.13
N SER A 444 -15.75 -15.43 29.33
CA SER A 444 -16.15 -14.77 30.57
C SER A 444 -16.21 -13.24 30.43
N SER A 445 -17.20 -12.60 31.07
CA SER A 445 -17.28 -11.14 31.21
C SER A 445 -16.05 -10.55 31.93
N SER A 446 -15.31 -11.36 32.71
CA SER A 446 -14.01 -11.00 33.29
C SER A 446 -12.93 -10.69 32.25
N ILE A 447 -13.00 -11.27 31.03
CA ILE A 447 -12.00 -11.08 29.98
C ILE A 447 -12.22 -9.74 29.25
N LEU A 448 -11.19 -8.91 29.22
CA LEU A 448 -11.11 -7.69 28.44
C LEU A 448 -11.46 -7.95 26.96
N VAL A 449 -12.40 -7.18 26.43
CA VAL A 449 -12.92 -7.33 25.05
C VAL A 449 -11.80 -7.38 23.98
N THR A 450 -10.70 -6.66 24.20
CA THR A 450 -9.52 -6.61 23.32
C THR A 450 -8.67 -7.89 23.33
N GLU A 451 -8.80 -8.77 24.32
CA GLU A 451 -8.06 -10.04 24.37
C GLU A 451 -8.81 -11.19 23.68
N ARG A 452 -10.14 -11.12 23.61
CA ARG A 452 -11.00 -12.18 23.06
C ARG A 452 -10.60 -12.64 21.64
N PRO A 453 -10.21 -11.74 20.69
CA PRO A 453 -9.73 -12.17 19.37
C PRO A 453 -8.46 -13.03 19.42
N ARG A 454 -7.55 -12.78 20.38
CA ARG A 454 -6.35 -13.58 20.58
C ARG A 454 -6.68 -14.96 21.17
N LEU A 455 -7.63 -15.03 22.10
CA LEU A 455 -8.07 -16.30 22.69
C LEU A 455 -8.83 -17.16 21.68
N LEU A 456 -9.60 -16.55 20.77
CA LEU A 456 -10.19 -17.23 19.62
C LEU A 456 -9.09 -17.77 18.66
N ALA A 457 -8.08 -16.98 18.32
CA ALA A 457 -6.96 -17.45 17.50
C ALA A 457 -6.17 -18.60 18.15
N ASN A 458 -5.90 -18.52 19.46
CA ASN A 458 -5.28 -19.60 20.25
C ASN A 458 -6.07 -20.93 20.22
N THR A 459 -7.36 -20.90 19.84
CA THR A 459 -8.21 -22.09 19.75
C THR A 459 -7.85 -22.97 18.52
N PHE A 460 -7.17 -22.40 17.52
CA PHE A 460 -6.90 -23.03 16.22
C PHE A 460 -5.45 -22.86 15.69
N ALA A 461 -4.54 -22.35 16.52
CA ALA A 461 -3.22 -21.83 16.10
C ALA A 461 -2.24 -22.91 15.59
N ASP A 462 -1.97 -23.97 16.34
CA ASP A 462 -0.97 -25.02 16.03
C ASP A 462 -1.64 -26.39 15.76
N SER A 463 -2.91 -26.36 15.34
CA SER A 463 -3.75 -27.54 15.20
C SER A 463 -3.32 -28.48 14.05
N VAL A 464 -2.56 -29.52 14.44
CA VAL A 464 -1.91 -30.55 13.59
C VAL A 464 -2.80 -31.18 12.51
N ASN A 465 -4.13 -31.19 12.70
CA ASN A 465 -5.09 -31.86 11.81
C ASN A 465 -5.80 -30.91 10.82
N GLU A 466 -5.49 -29.60 10.88
CA GLU A 466 -6.02 -28.52 10.00
C GLU A 466 -7.53 -28.50 9.76
N PHE A 467 -8.30 -29.03 10.72
CA PHE A 467 -9.77 -29.07 10.78
C PHE A 467 -10.44 -29.30 9.40
N ASN A 468 -9.92 -30.25 8.63
CA ASN A 468 -10.36 -30.52 7.26
C ASN A 468 -11.82 -31.02 7.18
N ASP A 469 -12.33 -31.62 8.27
CA ASP A 469 -13.72 -32.09 8.40
C ASP A 469 -14.69 -31.00 8.95
N LEU A 470 -14.19 -29.85 9.45
CA LEU A 470 -15.01 -28.83 10.11
C LEU A 470 -15.79 -28.00 9.09
N GLN A 471 -17.09 -28.23 9.01
CA GLN A 471 -17.99 -27.60 8.03
C GLN A 471 -18.69 -26.35 8.61
N GLU A 472 -18.98 -26.31 9.90
CA GLU A 472 -19.69 -25.20 10.55
C GLU A 472 -19.03 -24.76 11.86
N LEU A 473 -18.77 -23.46 11.97
CA LEU A 473 -18.22 -22.82 13.15
C LEU A 473 -19.14 -21.68 13.60
N ILE A 474 -19.59 -21.74 14.84
CA ILE A 474 -20.53 -20.80 15.45
C ILE A 474 -19.83 -20.06 16.61
N VAL A 475 -19.71 -18.73 16.50
CA VAL A 475 -18.96 -17.86 17.41
C VAL A 475 -19.79 -16.60 17.76
N ARG A 476 -21.12 -16.77 17.88
CA ARG A 476 -22.07 -15.67 18.12
C ARG A 476 -21.89 -15.06 19.51
N ASP A 477 -22.28 -13.80 19.68
CA ASP A 477 -22.34 -13.10 20.98
C ASP A 477 -21.08 -13.28 21.87
N ASN A 478 -19.89 -13.19 21.26
CA ASN A 478 -18.62 -13.21 22.00
C ASN A 478 -18.05 -11.79 22.23
N ALA A 479 -18.81 -10.75 21.86
CA ALA A 479 -18.39 -9.35 21.87
C ALA A 479 -17.08 -9.05 21.11
N LEU A 480 -16.73 -9.85 20.11
CA LEU A 480 -15.49 -9.69 19.32
C LEU A 480 -15.48 -8.37 18.56
N THR A 481 -14.43 -7.57 18.73
CA THR A 481 -14.25 -6.27 18.04
C THR A 481 -13.55 -6.39 16.69
N GLU A 482 -12.80 -7.48 16.48
CA GLU A 482 -12.15 -7.85 15.23
C GLU A 482 -11.84 -9.35 15.22
N ILE A 483 -11.38 -9.84 14.07
CA ILE A 483 -10.79 -11.17 13.88
C ILE A 483 -9.32 -10.94 13.49
N LEU A 484 -8.40 -11.67 14.11
CA LEU A 484 -6.98 -11.62 13.72
C LEU A 484 -6.80 -12.31 12.36
N PRO A 485 -5.97 -11.81 11.43
CA PRO A 485 -5.97 -12.27 10.04
C PRO A 485 -5.86 -13.80 9.87
N ASP A 486 -5.04 -14.44 10.69
CA ASP A 486 -4.72 -15.87 10.58
C ASP A 486 -5.68 -16.81 11.33
N THR A 487 -6.64 -16.28 12.10
CA THR A 487 -7.53 -17.02 13.04
C THR A 487 -8.18 -18.26 12.44
N PHE A 488 -8.59 -18.18 11.17
CA PHE A 488 -9.34 -19.23 10.48
C PHE A 488 -8.54 -19.98 9.41
N CYS A 489 -7.21 -19.80 9.38
CA CYS A 489 -6.33 -20.36 8.36
C CYS A 489 -5.97 -21.84 8.55
N LYS A 490 -6.45 -22.46 9.63
CA LYS A 490 -6.42 -23.90 9.86
C LYS A 490 -7.82 -24.54 9.76
N LEU A 491 -8.80 -23.85 9.17
CA LEU A 491 -10.18 -24.33 9.02
C LEU A 491 -10.48 -24.68 7.56
N ASN A 492 -9.70 -25.61 6.99
CA ASN A 492 -9.72 -25.91 5.56
C ASN A 492 -11.10 -26.38 5.05
N GLY A 493 -11.86 -27.10 5.89
CA GLY A 493 -13.18 -27.64 5.56
C GLY A 493 -14.34 -26.64 5.63
N LEU A 494 -14.12 -25.39 6.07
CA LEU A 494 -15.21 -24.55 6.57
C LEU A 494 -16.16 -24.04 5.47
N ILE A 495 -17.43 -24.42 5.58
CA ILE A 495 -18.53 -24.06 4.67
C ILE A 495 -19.40 -22.94 5.27
N ARG A 496 -19.56 -22.92 6.59
CA ARG A 496 -20.46 -22.01 7.33
C ARG A 496 -19.74 -21.35 8.50
N LEU A 497 -19.77 -20.02 8.55
CA LEU A 497 -19.16 -19.22 9.62
C LEU A 497 -20.18 -18.21 10.18
N HIS A 498 -20.52 -18.39 11.45
CA HIS A 498 -21.52 -17.59 12.15
C HIS A 498 -20.88 -16.68 13.20
N LEU A 499 -20.88 -15.38 12.93
CA LEU A 499 -20.24 -14.32 13.71
C LEU A 499 -21.25 -13.26 14.20
N SER A 500 -22.54 -13.59 14.27
CA SER A 500 -23.60 -12.65 14.65
C SER A 500 -23.41 -12.06 16.05
N ASP A 501 -23.99 -10.89 16.28
CA ASP A 501 -24.13 -10.24 17.60
C ASP A 501 -22.80 -9.85 18.28
N ASN A 502 -21.69 -9.95 17.56
CA ASN A 502 -20.38 -9.44 17.96
C ASN A 502 -20.32 -7.90 17.82
N LYS A 503 -19.12 -7.31 17.88
CA LYS A 503 -18.89 -5.86 17.92
C LYS A 503 -17.89 -5.41 16.83
N MET A 504 -17.87 -6.16 15.73
CA MET A 504 -16.90 -5.96 14.66
C MET A 504 -17.27 -4.78 13.77
N LYS A 505 -16.29 -3.91 13.48
CA LYS A 505 -16.47 -2.76 12.56
C LYS A 505 -16.13 -3.09 11.11
N LYS A 506 -15.37 -4.18 10.91
CA LYS A 506 -14.97 -4.77 9.64
C LYS A 506 -14.75 -6.26 9.84
N PHE A 507 -15.04 -7.06 8.81
CA PHE A 507 -14.58 -8.44 8.74
C PHE A 507 -13.26 -8.48 7.94
N ASN A 508 -12.16 -8.84 8.60
CA ASN A 508 -10.82 -8.94 8.03
C ASN A 508 -10.28 -10.35 8.27
N PHE A 509 -9.60 -10.93 7.29
CA PHE A 509 -8.94 -12.25 7.35
C PHE A 509 -7.82 -12.31 6.30
N LYS A 510 -6.91 -13.27 6.41
CA LYS A 510 -5.88 -13.58 5.40
C LYS A 510 -6.55 -14.14 4.15
N SER A 511 -6.32 -13.54 2.97
CA SER A 511 -7.09 -13.81 1.73
C SER A 511 -7.17 -15.29 1.32
N ASP A 512 -6.11 -16.04 1.58
CA ASP A 512 -5.91 -17.41 1.09
C ASP A 512 -6.56 -18.45 2.03
N CYS A 513 -7.25 -18.00 3.07
CA CYS A 513 -7.99 -18.82 4.03
C CYS A 513 -9.49 -18.81 3.71
N LEU A 514 -10.29 -19.63 4.40
CA LEU A 514 -11.75 -19.72 4.20
C LEU A 514 -12.20 -20.03 2.75
N GLN A 515 -11.36 -20.64 1.92
CA GLN A 515 -11.59 -20.79 0.47
C GLN A 515 -12.87 -21.59 0.12
N ASN A 516 -13.29 -22.50 1.00
CA ASN A 516 -14.52 -23.30 0.85
C ASN A 516 -15.78 -22.64 1.46
N LEU A 517 -15.68 -21.41 1.99
CA LEU A 517 -16.77 -20.76 2.72
C LEU A 517 -17.91 -20.38 1.79
N VAL A 518 -19.11 -20.92 2.06
CA VAL A 518 -20.34 -20.71 1.28
C VAL A 518 -21.28 -19.74 1.99
N VAL A 519 -21.28 -19.74 3.33
CA VAL A 519 -22.21 -19.02 4.22
C VAL A 519 -21.43 -18.20 5.25
N LEU A 520 -21.66 -16.89 5.27
CA LEU A 520 -21.07 -15.95 6.21
C LEU A 520 -22.15 -15.08 6.87
N ASP A 521 -22.30 -15.19 8.18
CA ASP A 521 -23.30 -14.46 8.96
C ASP A 521 -22.60 -13.41 9.84
N LEU A 522 -22.76 -12.14 9.46
CA LEU A 522 -22.19 -10.96 10.12
C LEU A 522 -23.29 -10.07 10.74
N SER A 523 -24.49 -10.62 10.95
CA SER A 523 -25.63 -9.89 11.49
C SER A 523 -25.35 -9.30 12.88
N GLY A 524 -26.03 -8.21 13.27
CA GLY A 524 -25.95 -7.64 14.63
C GLY A 524 -24.57 -7.08 15.05
N ASN A 525 -23.70 -6.72 14.10
CA ASN A 525 -22.36 -6.18 14.34
C ASN A 525 -22.30 -4.64 14.18
N GLU A 526 -21.10 -4.05 14.29
CA GLU A 526 -20.85 -2.61 14.11
C GLU A 526 -20.35 -2.25 12.69
N ILE A 527 -20.64 -3.06 11.67
CA ILE A 527 -20.11 -2.88 10.31
C ILE A 527 -20.80 -1.70 9.61
N SER A 528 -20.04 -0.66 9.28
CA SER A 528 -20.56 0.52 8.59
C SER A 528 -20.45 0.44 7.07
N THR A 529 -19.61 -0.42 6.50
CA THR A 529 -19.45 -0.60 5.05
C THR A 529 -18.81 -1.95 4.74
N LEU A 530 -19.08 -2.48 3.55
CA LEU A 530 -18.61 -3.78 3.08
C LEU A 530 -17.83 -3.62 1.77
N SER A 531 -16.66 -4.27 1.67
CA SER A 531 -15.79 -4.19 0.49
C SER A 531 -16.17 -5.22 -0.56
N ILE A 532 -16.14 -4.84 -1.83
CA ILE A 532 -16.25 -5.77 -2.98
C ILE A 532 -15.19 -6.88 -2.94
N HIS A 533 -14.03 -6.59 -2.36
CA HIS A 533 -12.90 -7.52 -2.27
C HIS A 533 -13.24 -8.81 -1.50
N LEU A 534 -14.31 -8.82 -0.67
CA LEU A 534 -14.78 -10.02 0.02
C LEU A 534 -15.12 -11.16 -0.94
N TRP A 535 -15.78 -10.86 -2.06
CA TRP A 535 -16.12 -11.84 -3.12
C TRP A 535 -14.96 -12.07 -4.11
N GLU A 536 -13.94 -11.22 -4.11
CA GLU A 536 -12.73 -11.43 -4.91
C GLU A 536 -11.77 -12.46 -4.27
N VAL A 537 -11.84 -12.63 -2.93
CA VAL A 537 -10.98 -13.58 -2.18
C VAL A 537 -11.70 -14.81 -1.64
N LEU A 538 -13.06 -14.82 -1.60
CA LEU A 538 -13.87 -15.97 -1.22
C LEU A 538 -14.68 -16.49 -2.44
N PRO A 539 -14.11 -17.36 -3.29
CA PRO A 539 -14.71 -17.75 -4.56
C PRO A 539 -15.99 -18.59 -4.43
N SER A 540 -16.17 -19.28 -3.29
CA SER A 540 -17.36 -20.11 -2.99
C SER A 540 -18.48 -19.35 -2.27
N LEU A 541 -18.30 -18.07 -1.94
CA LEU A 541 -19.21 -17.32 -1.06
C LEU A 541 -20.54 -16.98 -1.76
N THR A 542 -21.57 -17.78 -1.49
CA THR A 542 -22.92 -17.55 -2.03
C THR A 542 -23.79 -16.69 -1.13
N THR A 543 -23.59 -16.78 0.19
CA THR A 543 -24.54 -16.36 1.22
C THR A 543 -23.86 -15.44 2.20
N VAL A 544 -24.39 -14.22 2.35
CA VAL A 544 -23.89 -13.23 3.31
C VAL A 544 -25.07 -12.56 4.01
N ASP A 545 -25.07 -12.51 5.33
CA ASP A 545 -26.02 -11.73 6.14
C ASP A 545 -25.32 -10.51 6.75
N ILE A 546 -25.88 -9.31 6.52
CA ILE A 546 -25.45 -8.02 7.09
C ILE A 546 -26.61 -7.25 7.74
N SER A 547 -27.69 -7.94 8.12
CA SER A 547 -28.80 -7.36 8.86
C SER A 547 -28.35 -6.77 10.21
N SER A 548 -29.15 -5.84 10.75
CA SER A 548 -28.90 -5.25 12.08
C SER A 548 -27.52 -4.60 12.29
N ASN A 549 -26.88 -4.12 11.21
CA ASN A 549 -25.60 -3.40 11.22
C ASN A 549 -25.79 -1.89 10.95
N PRO A 550 -24.89 -0.99 11.41
CA PRO A 550 -24.97 0.45 11.22
C PRO A 550 -24.53 0.91 9.81
N LEU A 551 -25.18 0.37 8.76
CA LEU A 551 -24.76 0.52 7.37
C LEU A 551 -24.76 1.99 6.88
N ASN A 552 -23.65 2.42 6.27
CA ASN A 552 -23.51 3.72 5.62
C ASN A 552 -23.75 3.57 4.11
N CYS A 553 -24.97 3.86 3.67
CA CYS A 553 -25.49 3.73 2.30
C CYS A 553 -25.02 4.86 1.36
N ASN A 554 -23.71 5.10 1.38
CA ASN A 554 -23.01 6.00 0.47
C ASN A 554 -22.51 5.24 -0.79
N CYS A 555 -21.55 5.80 -1.51
CA CYS A 555 -21.01 5.20 -2.74
C CYS A 555 -20.08 3.99 -2.52
N ASP A 556 -19.53 3.83 -1.32
CA ASP A 556 -18.46 2.86 -1.05
C ASP A 556 -19.01 1.44 -0.90
N ILE A 557 -20.22 1.30 -0.37
CA ILE A 557 -20.94 0.03 -0.20
C ILE A 557 -21.72 -0.41 -1.47
N LEU A 558 -21.93 0.48 -2.44
CA LEU A 558 -22.70 0.19 -3.67
C LEU A 558 -22.17 -1.03 -4.46
N PRO A 559 -20.85 -1.26 -4.63
CA PRO A 559 -20.34 -2.47 -5.26
C PRO A 559 -20.77 -3.74 -4.51
N ALA A 560 -20.66 -3.75 -3.17
CA ALA A 560 -21.05 -4.88 -2.32
C ALA A 560 -22.56 -5.16 -2.40
N ILE A 561 -23.41 -4.12 -2.43
CA ILE A 561 -24.87 -4.28 -2.62
C ILE A 561 -25.18 -5.01 -3.93
N LYS A 562 -24.41 -4.79 -5.01
CA LYS A 562 -24.66 -5.46 -6.30
C LYS A 562 -24.37 -6.96 -6.29
N GLU A 563 -23.39 -7.40 -5.50
CA GLU A 563 -23.14 -8.83 -5.30
C GLU A 563 -24.15 -9.46 -4.33
N LEU A 564 -24.50 -8.74 -3.24
CA LEU A 564 -25.58 -9.14 -2.33
C LEU A 564 -26.92 -9.32 -3.06
N SER A 565 -27.25 -8.45 -4.04
CA SER A 565 -28.45 -8.60 -4.87
C SER A 565 -28.44 -9.81 -5.81
N ARG A 566 -27.27 -10.45 -6.03
CA ARG A 566 -27.15 -11.72 -6.78
C ARG A 566 -27.17 -12.94 -5.86
N SER A 567 -26.96 -12.75 -4.56
CA SER A 567 -27.00 -13.82 -3.57
C SER A 567 -28.42 -14.42 -3.45
N PRO A 568 -28.55 -15.75 -3.30
CA PRO A 568 -29.80 -16.39 -2.87
C PRO A 568 -30.36 -15.82 -1.56
N THR A 569 -29.50 -15.27 -0.68
CA THR A 569 -29.87 -14.69 0.61
C THR A 569 -30.04 -13.18 0.59
N SER A 570 -30.15 -12.57 -0.60
CA SER A 570 -30.79 -11.26 -0.77
C SER A 570 -32.16 -11.21 -0.09
N SER A 571 -32.91 -12.32 -0.12
CA SER A 571 -34.18 -12.56 0.58
C SER A 571 -34.10 -12.43 2.12
N ILE A 572 -33.02 -12.88 2.75
CA ILE A 572 -32.80 -12.79 4.20
C ILE A 572 -32.48 -11.34 4.60
N ASN A 573 -31.71 -10.63 3.76
CA ASN A 573 -31.35 -9.23 3.99
C ASN A 573 -32.48 -8.24 3.60
N GLN A 574 -33.50 -8.67 2.84
CA GLN A 574 -34.65 -7.84 2.48
C GLN A 574 -35.49 -7.51 3.72
N GLY A 575 -35.82 -6.24 3.90
CA GLY A 575 -36.42 -5.72 5.14
C GLY A 575 -35.39 -5.41 6.23
N TYR A 576 -34.44 -6.32 6.50
CA TYR A 576 -33.58 -6.27 7.70
C TYR A 576 -32.21 -5.59 7.52
N ALA A 577 -31.68 -5.49 6.31
CA ALA A 577 -30.48 -4.69 6.02
C ALA A 577 -30.87 -3.22 5.77
N ILE A 578 -30.74 -2.40 6.82
CA ILE A 578 -31.25 -1.02 6.88
C ILE A 578 -30.08 -0.02 6.98
N CYS A 579 -30.20 1.11 6.28
CA CYS A 579 -29.25 2.21 6.35
C CYS A 579 -29.32 2.96 7.69
N ALA A 580 -28.19 3.11 8.37
CA ALA A 580 -28.04 4.01 9.51
C ALA A 580 -27.52 5.41 9.07
N ALA A 581 -26.76 5.47 7.97
CA ALA A 581 -26.21 6.69 7.40
C ALA A 581 -26.24 6.66 5.86
N PRO A 582 -26.07 7.79 5.15
CA PRO A 582 -26.21 9.16 5.67
C PRO A 582 -27.66 9.44 6.13
N GLU A 583 -27.86 10.49 6.93
CA GLU A 583 -29.16 10.82 7.54
C GLU A 583 -30.31 10.91 6.51
N SER A 584 -30.02 11.35 5.28
CA SER A 584 -30.98 11.42 4.16
C SER A 584 -31.47 10.06 3.61
N ARG A 585 -30.93 8.94 4.11
CA ARG A 585 -31.27 7.56 3.73
C ARG A 585 -31.58 6.67 4.95
N LYS A 586 -31.50 7.23 6.15
CA LYS A 586 -31.63 6.50 7.41
C LYS A 586 -33.00 5.84 7.51
N GLY A 587 -33.04 4.57 7.90
CA GLY A 587 -34.27 3.77 7.93
C GLY A 587 -34.69 3.16 6.58
N GLN A 588 -34.02 3.46 5.46
CA GLN A 588 -34.30 2.82 4.17
C GLN A 588 -33.60 1.45 4.06
N ASN A 589 -34.22 0.49 3.37
CA ASN A 589 -33.59 -0.80 3.07
C ASN A 589 -32.58 -0.66 1.91
N ILE A 590 -31.42 -1.31 2.02
CA ILE A 590 -30.30 -1.14 1.07
C ILE A 590 -30.65 -1.51 -0.39
N PHE A 591 -31.58 -2.45 -0.61
CA PHE A 591 -31.94 -2.93 -1.95
C PHE A 591 -32.99 -2.06 -2.65
N GLN A 592 -33.66 -1.17 -1.92
CA GLN A 592 -34.67 -0.25 -2.47
C GLN A 592 -34.05 1.04 -3.02
N ILE A 593 -32.74 1.24 -2.85
CA ILE A 593 -32.03 2.46 -3.27
C ILE A 593 -31.56 2.30 -4.73
N SER A 594 -32.32 2.86 -5.66
CA SER A 594 -31.96 2.91 -7.08
C SER A 594 -30.88 3.96 -7.38
N ASP A 595 -31.06 5.19 -6.88
CA ASP A 595 -30.23 6.35 -7.20
C ASP A 595 -29.09 6.53 -6.19
N PHE A 596 -27.88 6.06 -6.50
CA PHE A 596 -26.67 6.44 -5.78
C PHE A 596 -26.04 7.67 -6.45
N THR A 597 -26.38 8.86 -5.94
CA THR A 597 -25.97 10.18 -6.48
C THR A 597 -24.50 10.53 -6.18
N CYS A 598 -23.60 9.68 -6.67
CA CYS A 598 -22.17 9.74 -6.44
C CYS A 598 -21.50 10.92 -7.13
N LYS A 599 -21.39 12.04 -6.41
CA LYS A 599 -20.44 13.12 -6.73
C LYS A 599 -19.02 12.60 -6.59
N ASN A 600 -18.50 12.04 -7.69
CA ASN A 600 -17.09 11.65 -7.81
C ASN A 600 -16.20 12.91 -7.69
N ASN A 601 -15.77 13.26 -6.46
CA ASN A 601 -14.96 14.45 -6.19
C ASN A 601 -13.63 14.49 -6.97
N HIS A 602 -13.12 13.32 -7.40
CA HIS A 602 -12.03 13.23 -8.37
C HIS A 602 -12.28 14.01 -9.67
N ARG A 603 -13.53 14.03 -10.20
CA ARG A 603 -13.88 14.86 -11.38
C ARG A 603 -13.65 16.35 -11.11
N PHE A 604 -13.90 16.84 -9.90
CA PHE A 604 -13.69 18.25 -9.56
C PHE A 604 -12.20 18.61 -9.56
N ILE A 605 -11.35 17.75 -8.99
CA ILE A 605 -9.89 17.93 -8.99
C ILE A 605 -9.33 17.86 -10.42
N TYR A 606 -9.73 16.87 -11.23
CA TYR A 606 -9.27 16.78 -12.62
C TYR A 606 -9.81 17.91 -13.49
N TRP A 607 -11.04 18.40 -13.24
CA TRP A 607 -11.59 19.57 -13.91
C TRP A 607 -10.86 20.86 -13.51
N ILE A 608 -10.50 21.04 -12.23
CA ILE A 608 -9.65 22.15 -11.79
C ILE A 608 -8.29 22.10 -12.49
N LEU A 609 -7.62 20.94 -12.56
CA LEU A 609 -6.34 20.81 -13.25
C LEU A 609 -6.45 21.11 -14.75
N PHE A 610 -7.52 20.64 -15.40
CA PHE A 610 -7.83 20.95 -16.81
C PHE A 610 -8.11 22.45 -17.02
N VAL A 611 -8.90 23.08 -16.15
CA VAL A 611 -9.19 24.52 -16.18
C VAL A 611 -7.94 25.35 -15.92
N LEU A 612 -7.06 24.94 -14.99
CA LEU A 612 -5.77 25.59 -14.74
C LEU A 612 -4.84 25.48 -15.95
N LEU A 613 -4.80 24.33 -16.64
CA LEU A 613 -4.06 24.15 -17.89
C LEU A 613 -4.64 25.02 -19.02
N LEU A 614 -5.96 25.10 -19.17
CA LEU A 614 -6.61 26.02 -20.11
C LEU A 614 -6.35 27.49 -19.76
N PHE A 615 -6.33 27.85 -18.47
CA PHE A 615 -6.06 29.21 -18.02
C PHE A 615 -4.59 29.59 -18.24
N ALA A 616 -3.65 28.67 -18.02
CA ALA A 616 -2.24 28.81 -18.39
C ALA A 616 -2.06 28.96 -19.91
N ALA A 617 -2.80 28.17 -20.71
CA ALA A 617 -2.82 28.31 -22.17
C ALA A 617 -3.42 29.65 -22.62
N MET A 618 -4.50 30.13 -22.00
CA MET A 618 -5.06 31.46 -22.27
C MET A 618 -4.10 32.58 -21.86
N ILE A 619 -3.42 32.48 -20.72
CA ILE A 619 -2.37 33.42 -20.30
C ILE A 619 -1.22 33.42 -21.31
N PHE A 620 -0.76 32.25 -21.76
CA PHE A 620 0.27 32.13 -22.79
C PHE A 620 -0.17 32.76 -24.12
N CYS A 621 -1.38 32.48 -24.59
CA CYS A 621 -1.97 33.12 -25.77
C CYS A 621 -2.11 34.64 -25.60
N ARG A 622 -2.44 35.13 -24.39
CA ARG A 622 -2.54 36.56 -24.07
C ARG A 622 -1.16 37.23 -24.01
N ILE A 623 -0.13 36.55 -23.52
CA ILE A 623 1.27 37.00 -23.57
C ILE A 623 1.80 37.00 -25.02
N TYR A 624 1.48 35.97 -25.80
CA TYR A 624 1.81 35.86 -27.22
C TYR A 624 1.15 36.98 -28.04
N ARG A 625 -0.13 37.27 -27.80
CA ARG A 625 -0.86 38.39 -28.42
C ARG A 625 -0.32 39.74 -27.97
N ASN A 626 0.09 39.87 -26.71
CA ASN A 626 0.64 41.11 -26.14
C ASN A 626 2.16 41.30 -26.38
N ARG A 627 2.69 40.81 -27.51
CA ARG A 627 4.10 40.97 -27.95
C ARG A 627 4.62 42.43 -28.02
N MET A 628 3.75 43.43 -27.85
CA MET A 628 4.07 44.87 -28.01
C MET A 628 4.19 45.70 -26.72
N LYS A 629 3.82 45.19 -25.52
CA LYS A 629 3.84 46.00 -24.27
C LYS A 629 4.36 45.26 -23.03
N LEU A 630 5.53 44.60 -23.13
CA LEU A 630 6.12 43.81 -22.03
C LEU A 630 7.63 44.08 -21.79
N LYS A 631 8.04 45.35 -21.96
CA LYS A 631 9.42 45.84 -21.77
C LYS A 631 9.92 45.79 -20.31
N HIS A 632 9.03 45.83 -19.31
CA HIS A 632 9.39 46.09 -17.90
C HIS A 632 9.32 44.86 -16.96
N LEU A 633 9.71 43.67 -17.42
CA LEU A 633 9.86 42.49 -16.53
C LEU A 633 11.33 42.31 -16.12
N PRO A 634 11.68 42.14 -14.81
CA PRO A 634 13.06 42.20 -14.32
C PRO A 634 13.99 41.08 -14.85
N LEU A 635 13.44 40.04 -15.48
CA LEU A 635 14.21 39.05 -16.25
C LEU A 635 14.98 39.64 -17.44
N VAL A 636 14.66 40.86 -17.88
CA VAL A 636 15.46 41.62 -18.88
C VAL A 636 16.47 42.58 -18.23
N ALA A 637 16.19 43.07 -17.02
CA ALA A 637 17.05 44.04 -16.32
C ALA A 637 18.44 43.48 -15.94
N GLY A 638 18.60 42.16 -15.87
CA GLY A 638 19.91 41.53 -15.77
C GLY A 638 20.73 41.67 -17.06
N TYR A 639 20.08 41.58 -18.23
CA TYR A 639 20.74 41.58 -19.54
C TYR A 639 21.03 42.99 -20.09
N SER A 640 20.37 44.03 -19.59
CA SER A 640 20.72 45.42 -19.92
C SER A 640 22.10 45.83 -19.41
N LYS A 641 22.61 45.22 -18.33
CA LYS A 641 23.93 45.52 -17.75
C LYS A 641 25.12 45.20 -18.67
N LEU A 642 24.92 44.42 -19.73
CA LEU A 642 25.97 44.15 -20.73
C LEU A 642 26.41 45.40 -21.54
N GLY A 643 25.64 46.50 -21.46
CA GLY A 643 26.08 47.81 -21.99
C GLY A 643 27.05 48.55 -21.07
N GLU A 644 26.78 48.54 -19.75
CA GLU A 644 27.43 49.42 -18.76
C GLU A 644 28.94 49.16 -18.60
N GLU A 645 29.41 47.91 -18.77
CA GLU A 645 30.82 47.54 -18.58
C GLU A 645 31.72 47.77 -19.81
N ASN A 646 31.19 48.25 -20.95
CA ASN A 646 31.98 48.44 -22.19
C ASN A 646 32.26 49.92 -22.55
N GLU A 647 31.73 50.90 -21.81
CA GLU A 647 31.89 52.32 -22.17
C GLU A 647 33.31 52.88 -21.92
N GLN A 648 34.16 52.16 -21.15
CA GLN A 648 35.53 52.59 -20.82
C GLN A 648 36.56 52.49 -21.97
N PHE A 649 36.15 52.11 -23.19
CA PHE A 649 37.07 52.04 -24.35
C PHE A 649 36.57 52.74 -25.63
N ALA A 650 35.52 53.57 -25.53
CA ALA A 650 34.95 54.30 -26.67
C ALA A 650 35.21 55.82 -26.59
N SER A 651 36.48 56.23 -26.52
CA SER A 651 36.87 57.65 -26.63
C SER A 651 36.45 58.21 -27.99
N SER A 652 35.53 59.18 -28.01
CA SER A 652 35.00 59.77 -29.23
C SER A 652 36.07 60.56 -29.99
N PRO A 653 36.26 60.34 -31.30
CA PRO A 653 36.91 61.33 -32.15
C PRO A 653 35.99 62.55 -32.24
N GLN A 654 36.43 63.70 -31.73
CA GLN A 654 35.78 64.98 -32.04
C GLN A 654 36.08 65.32 -33.50
N PHE A 655 35.04 65.60 -34.28
CA PHE A 655 35.20 66.23 -35.59
C PHE A 655 35.30 67.75 -35.41
N VAL A 656 36.38 68.32 -35.94
CA VAL A 656 36.54 69.71 -36.37
C VAL A 656 37.08 69.64 -37.80
#